data_AF-A0A0S6X3C5-F1
#
_entry.id   AF-A0A0S6X3C5-F1
#
_cell.length_a   1.000
_cell.length_b   1.000
_cell.length_c   1.000
_cell.angle_alpha   90.00
_cell.angle_beta   90.00
_cell.angle_gamma   90.00
#
_symmetry.space_group_name_H-M   'P 1'
#
loop_
_entity.id
_entity.type
_entity.pdbx_description
1 polymer ?
#
loop_
_entity_poly.entity_id
_entity_poly.type
_entity_poly.pdbx_seq_one_letter_code
_entity_poly.pdbx_strand_id
1 'polypeptide(L)'
;MQVSLVSIILLAGQASAFWRMSCSLIMQGRIDPIVNPGALAAHSHTITGGSNIGVNATYASLINSQCTSCEITADKSAYWTPNLYYQHPNGSFESVPHTGAVAYYLGRGATQNNNTVISPYPKELKIVSGNKANRRYNATGNTWGNATFPSRPLQDAVSFACLAAIAGPETPNMVNVSTCINGLRAQVHFQSCWNGVDLYKTDNSHVAYLSGIDNGVCPPGYPVLIPHLFLETGYSVASVSNISDDGQYVWSMGDPTGYGFHGDFMNGWDAAIQEQAVANCLTEGGDGSIQACPVLNSNDVNEMEQNCPEQPSQVLEQVTGLIDKLPGCVNITYGPNSATAADMECPASAPKPSIVQTVDSTPLPTANPAIGGSYGNAFNKYLGCGNDSYQSPLRTLNAIYTTAANMSIEYCQTYCNSQGYRYSGVEYATQCYCDLAVNPTAEFYAGINLTSGCTMTCPGNRAELCGGPNHVNVFNNTDPQFVPTNNTANSVIQLLTPLKAFASNYIGCASEGQGGRALNGTSTYSTSMTIETCAAACAAYQYYGLEYSNQCFCGNALASGSTILDTKKNVLTSHCTMRCAGDFGEVCGAGNLLSVYKNLAYQPVIIPAVAGIYTQQGCVTEGSSGKALSGAFTSSNSMTTEFCAAFCKSKKFKYMGVEYGRECYCDSKIETQTGAKFGTCPLGSQLLLCAGNKYEYCGTGGLLQLYMTTNIVA
;
A
#
# COMPACT_ATOMS: atom_id res chain seq x y z
N MET A 1 15.93 -3.52 -1.39
CA MET A 1 17.37 -3.80 -1.22
C MET A 1 17.85 -2.88 -0.11
N GLN A 2 18.14 -3.40 1.09
CA GLN A 2 18.58 -2.60 2.24
C GLN A 2 19.92 -1.94 1.89
N VAL A 3 19.95 -0.61 1.78
CA VAL A 3 21.21 0.13 1.73
C VAL A 3 21.68 0.25 3.18
N SER A 4 22.69 -0.54 3.53
CA SER A 4 23.36 -0.46 4.83
C SER A 4 24.01 0.91 5.00
N LEU A 5 23.72 1.58 6.13
CA LEU A 5 24.52 2.69 6.63
C LEU A 5 25.94 2.19 6.87
N VAL A 6 26.88 2.59 6.01
CA VAL A 6 28.31 2.40 6.25
C VAL A 6 28.79 3.57 7.09
N SER A 7 29.08 3.32 8.36
CA SER A 7 29.77 4.25 9.25
C SER A 7 31.17 4.54 8.69
N ILE A 8 31.41 5.78 8.29
CA ILE A 8 32.73 6.25 7.83
C ILE A 8 33.56 6.62 9.07
N ILE A 9 34.75 6.01 9.19
CA ILE A 9 35.77 6.36 10.18
C ILE A 9 36.43 7.68 9.73
N LEU A 10 36.22 8.76 10.49
CA LEU A 10 36.90 10.04 10.29
C LEU A 10 38.32 10.02 10.88
N LEU A 11 39.28 10.51 10.08
CA LEU A 11 40.56 11.01 10.58
C LEU A 11 40.30 12.27 11.42
N ALA A 12 40.78 12.24 12.66
CA ALA A 12 40.59 13.30 13.66
C ALA A 12 41.28 14.61 13.24
N GLY A 13 40.47 15.58 12.80
CA GLY A 13 40.78 17.01 12.80
C GLY A 13 39.88 17.71 13.83
N GLN A 14 40.42 18.71 14.52
CA GLN A 14 39.85 19.42 15.68
C GLN A 14 38.32 19.39 15.82
N ALA A 15 37.86 18.82 16.93
CA ALA A 15 36.45 18.69 17.28
C ALA A 15 35.77 20.06 17.29
N SER A 16 34.98 20.36 16.27
CA SER A 16 34.10 21.53 16.27
C SER A 16 32.79 21.18 16.95
N ALA A 17 32.18 22.14 17.62
CA ALA A 17 30.83 22.04 18.12
C ALA A 17 29.80 22.15 16.98
N PHE A 18 28.92 21.16 16.80
CA PHE A 18 27.87 21.21 15.78
C PHE A 18 26.76 20.20 16.03
N TRP A 19 25.61 20.38 15.38
CA TRP A 19 24.67 19.30 15.08
C TRP A 19 24.46 19.20 13.57
N ARG A 20 24.06 18.02 13.11
CA ARG A 20 23.64 17.78 11.72
C ARG A 20 22.26 17.15 11.71
N MET A 21 21.43 17.55 10.77
CA MET A 21 20.11 16.96 10.57
C MET A 21 19.98 16.51 9.13
N SER A 22 19.35 15.36 8.94
CA SER A 22 18.97 14.92 7.60
C SER A 22 17.66 15.61 7.20
N CYS A 23 17.57 16.05 5.94
CA CYS A 23 16.35 16.60 5.36
C CYS A 23 16.03 15.91 4.03
N SER A 24 14.87 15.28 3.93
CA SER A 24 14.39 14.67 2.69
C SER A 24 13.85 15.75 1.77
N LEU A 25 13.58 15.38 0.53
CA LEU A 25 13.01 16.27 -0.46
C LEU A 25 11.59 16.73 -0.06
N ILE A 26 11.35 18.05 0.02
CA ILE A 26 10.00 18.59 0.17
C ILE A 26 9.42 19.08 -1.15
N MET A 27 10.23 19.53 -2.11
CA MET A 27 9.74 19.99 -3.41
C MET A 27 10.88 20.10 -4.43
N GLN A 28 10.57 19.87 -5.71
CA GLN A 28 11.37 20.35 -6.83
C GLN A 28 10.56 21.29 -7.73
N GLY A 29 11.14 22.40 -8.17
CA GLY A 29 10.46 23.35 -9.05
C GLY A 29 11.15 24.69 -9.16
N ARG A 30 10.63 25.57 -10.02
CA ARG A 30 11.12 26.96 -10.15
C ARG A 30 10.54 27.88 -9.08
N ILE A 31 10.86 27.55 -7.83
CA ILE A 31 10.42 28.25 -6.63
C ILE A 31 11.64 28.93 -6.00
N ASP A 32 11.56 30.23 -5.79
CA ASP A 32 12.57 31.02 -5.08
C ASP A 32 11.93 32.28 -4.47
N PRO A 33 11.38 32.19 -3.26
CA PRO A 33 10.73 33.31 -2.58
C PRO A 33 11.72 34.36 -2.04
N ILE A 34 13.04 34.14 -2.17
CA ILE A 34 14.05 35.13 -1.80
C ILE A 34 14.37 36.02 -3.00
N VAL A 35 14.73 35.41 -4.13
CA VAL A 35 15.19 36.12 -5.32
C VAL A 35 14.02 36.54 -6.23
N ASN A 36 12.96 35.72 -6.31
CA ASN A 36 11.81 35.95 -7.18
C ASN A 36 10.47 35.85 -6.42
N PRO A 37 10.24 36.67 -5.37
CA PRO A 37 9.04 36.59 -4.55
C PRO A 37 7.77 36.78 -5.38
N GLY A 38 6.84 35.82 -5.27
CA GLY A 38 5.58 35.78 -6.00
C GLY A 38 5.69 35.48 -7.49
N ALA A 39 6.88 35.12 -7.98
CA ALA A 39 7.16 34.91 -9.40
C ALA A 39 7.88 33.59 -9.66
N LEU A 40 8.03 33.26 -10.94
CA LEU A 40 8.79 32.10 -11.39
C LEU A 40 10.28 32.35 -11.11
N ALA A 41 10.95 31.41 -10.46
CA ALA A 41 12.41 31.44 -10.36
C ALA A 41 13.03 31.28 -11.75
N ALA A 42 14.24 31.83 -11.95
CA ALA A 42 14.96 31.72 -13.21
C ALA A 42 15.19 30.24 -13.63
N HIS A 43 15.65 29.43 -12.68
CA HIS A 43 15.95 28.00 -12.84
C HIS A 43 15.26 27.17 -11.74
N SER A 44 15.29 25.85 -11.87
CA SER A 44 14.68 24.93 -10.91
C SER A 44 15.59 24.66 -9.71
N HIS A 45 14.96 24.49 -8.55
CA HIS A 45 15.63 24.12 -7.32
C HIS A 45 15.12 22.79 -6.78
N THR A 46 16.01 22.09 -6.09
CA THR A 46 15.61 21.13 -5.08
C THR A 46 15.49 21.81 -3.73
N ILE A 47 14.41 21.48 -3.01
CA ILE A 47 14.03 22.16 -1.78
C ILE A 47 13.81 21.13 -0.68
N THR A 48 14.28 21.40 0.53
CA THR A 48 14.01 20.62 1.74
C THR A 48 13.48 21.54 2.84
N GLY A 49 12.74 20.98 3.80
CA GLY A 49 12.22 21.69 4.96
C GLY A 49 10.69 21.72 5.06
N GLY A 50 10.14 22.87 5.47
CA GLY A 50 8.71 23.03 5.74
C GLY A 50 7.80 22.84 4.51
N SER A 51 6.68 22.13 4.69
CA SER A 51 5.70 21.83 3.63
C SER A 51 5.04 23.06 2.98
N ASN A 52 5.07 24.22 3.64
CA ASN A 52 4.46 25.45 3.14
C ASN A 52 5.37 26.28 2.20
N ILE A 53 6.53 25.74 1.77
CA ILE A 53 7.46 26.45 0.88
C ILE A 53 6.88 26.68 -0.52
N GLY A 54 6.58 27.92 -0.88
CA GLY A 54 6.05 28.30 -2.19
C GLY A 54 6.70 29.57 -2.75
N VAL A 55 6.21 30.06 -3.90
CA VAL A 55 6.76 31.24 -4.60
C VAL A 55 6.79 32.50 -3.74
N ASN A 56 5.98 32.58 -2.70
CA ASN A 56 5.86 33.75 -1.82
C ASN A 56 5.95 33.36 -0.33
N ALA A 57 6.74 32.34 -0.01
CA ALA A 57 6.93 31.90 1.37
C ALA A 57 7.52 33.00 2.27
N THR A 58 7.14 32.95 3.53
CA THR A 58 7.59 33.82 4.63
C THR A 58 7.90 32.97 5.85
N TYR A 59 8.56 33.53 6.87
CA TYR A 59 8.71 32.81 8.14
C TYR A 59 7.36 32.35 8.70
N ALA A 60 6.35 33.21 8.63
CA ALA A 60 4.99 32.90 9.10
C ALA A 60 4.36 31.74 8.32
N SER A 61 4.55 31.63 7.00
CA SER A 61 4.04 30.49 6.25
C SER A 61 4.84 29.22 6.59
N LEU A 62 6.16 29.32 6.71
CA LEU A 62 7.04 28.20 7.03
C LEU A 62 6.76 27.61 8.40
N ILE A 63 6.69 28.42 9.46
CA ILE A 63 6.41 27.91 10.82
C ILE A 63 5.02 27.28 10.94
N ASN A 64 4.07 27.68 10.10
CA ASN A 64 2.73 27.09 10.00
C ASN A 64 2.67 25.88 9.05
N SER A 65 3.81 25.35 8.60
CA SER A 65 3.85 24.12 7.80
C SER A 65 3.25 22.95 8.58
N GLN A 66 2.36 22.20 7.94
CA GLN A 66 1.76 21.00 8.53
C GLN A 66 2.84 19.96 8.90
N CYS A 67 3.90 19.89 8.10
CA CYS A 67 5.03 19.00 8.34
C CYS A 67 6.36 19.64 7.88
N THR A 68 7.49 18.99 8.18
CA THR A 68 8.81 19.31 7.63
C THR A 68 9.46 18.04 7.14
N SER A 69 10.20 18.12 6.04
CA SER A 69 10.99 17.00 5.52
C SER A 69 12.31 16.82 6.28
N CYS A 70 12.60 17.64 7.29
CA CYS A 70 13.76 17.51 8.16
C CYS A 70 13.51 16.64 9.40
N GLU A 71 14.58 16.02 9.91
CA GLU A 71 14.59 15.16 11.11
C GLU A 71 14.06 15.87 12.36
N ILE A 72 14.21 17.20 12.45
CA ILE A 72 13.75 17.99 13.61
C ILE A 72 12.43 18.68 13.28
N THR A 73 11.35 18.24 13.93
CA THR A 73 10.00 18.78 13.67
C THR A 73 9.83 20.27 13.93
N ALA A 74 10.61 20.81 14.87
CA ALA A 74 10.69 22.22 15.22
C ALA A 74 11.43 23.08 14.17
N ASP A 75 12.11 22.45 13.22
CA ASP A 75 12.73 23.12 12.09
C ASP A 75 11.82 23.06 10.85
N LYS A 76 11.08 24.14 10.60
CA LYS A 76 10.30 24.34 9.37
C LYS A 76 11.01 25.28 8.39
N SER A 77 12.30 25.54 8.58
CA SER A 77 13.09 26.35 7.64
C SER A 77 13.03 25.75 6.23
N ALA A 78 13.33 26.56 5.23
CA ALA A 78 13.46 26.08 3.86
C ALA A 78 14.92 26.23 3.41
N TYR A 79 15.46 25.16 2.84
CA TYR A 79 16.80 25.08 2.27
C TYR A 79 16.67 24.66 0.83
N TRP A 80 17.33 25.34 -0.09
CA TRP A 80 17.31 24.89 -1.48
C TRP A 80 18.62 25.12 -2.20
N THR A 81 18.87 24.23 -3.17
CA THR A 81 20.00 24.28 -4.08
C THR A 81 19.53 23.96 -5.51
N PRO A 82 20.28 24.33 -6.55
CA PRO A 82 19.93 24.04 -7.95
C PRO A 82 19.80 22.55 -8.23
N ASN A 83 18.83 22.13 -9.06
CA ASN A 83 18.77 20.74 -9.54
C ASN A 83 19.94 20.41 -10.47
N LEU A 84 20.40 19.16 -10.44
CA LEU A 84 21.37 18.60 -11.37
C LEU A 84 20.66 17.80 -12.47
N TYR A 85 21.08 17.98 -13.71
CA TYR A 85 20.62 17.22 -14.87
C TYR A 85 21.80 16.54 -15.58
N TYR A 86 21.52 15.42 -16.22
CA TYR A 86 22.38 14.83 -17.23
C TYR A 86 21.85 15.20 -18.62
N GLN A 87 22.65 15.89 -19.42
CA GLN A 87 22.34 16.18 -20.81
C GLN A 87 22.85 15.05 -21.69
N HIS A 88 21.92 14.41 -22.40
CA HIS A 88 22.21 13.38 -23.38
C HIS A 88 22.72 13.99 -24.71
N PRO A 89 23.42 13.21 -25.54
CA PRO A 89 23.93 13.66 -26.85
C PRO A 89 22.85 14.11 -27.84
N ASN A 90 21.63 13.58 -27.68
CA ASN A 90 20.46 13.98 -28.47
C ASN A 90 19.92 15.37 -28.06
N GLY A 91 20.46 15.98 -27.00
CA GLY A 91 20.06 17.28 -26.47
C GLY A 91 19.01 17.24 -25.36
N SER A 92 18.40 16.09 -25.05
CA SER A 92 17.46 15.96 -23.92
C SER A 92 18.18 15.92 -22.58
N PHE A 93 17.47 16.21 -21.50
CA PHE A 93 17.98 16.27 -20.13
C PHE A 93 17.25 15.26 -19.26
N GLU A 94 17.97 14.53 -18.41
CA GLU A 94 17.42 13.65 -17.39
C GLU A 94 17.76 14.20 -16.01
N SER A 95 16.77 14.42 -15.13
CA SER A 95 17.03 14.88 -13.76
C SER A 95 17.83 13.83 -12.98
N VAL A 96 18.90 14.23 -12.31
CA VAL A 96 19.71 13.30 -11.51
C VAL A 96 19.03 13.02 -10.16
N PRO A 97 18.72 11.76 -9.83
CA PRO A 97 18.05 11.41 -8.58
C PRO A 97 18.85 11.79 -7.33
N HIS A 98 18.18 12.28 -6.30
CA HIS A 98 18.74 12.53 -4.97
C HIS A 98 17.62 12.49 -3.92
N THR A 99 17.97 12.34 -2.64
CA THR A 99 16.98 12.16 -1.56
C THR A 99 16.72 13.40 -0.72
N GLY A 100 17.49 14.47 -0.93
CA GLY A 100 17.38 15.72 -0.18
C GLY A 100 18.77 16.24 0.18
N ALA A 101 18.91 16.85 1.35
CA ALA A 101 20.14 17.47 1.82
C ALA A 101 20.39 17.17 3.31
N VAL A 102 21.64 17.30 3.74
CA VAL A 102 22.03 17.31 5.16
C VAL A 102 22.37 18.74 5.53
N ALA A 103 21.72 19.26 6.58
CA ALA A 103 21.98 20.59 7.10
C ALA A 103 22.81 20.50 8.38
N TYR A 104 23.97 21.17 8.37
CA TYR A 104 24.88 21.25 9.51
C TYR A 104 24.81 22.64 10.10
N TYR A 105 24.76 22.71 11.43
CA TYR A 105 24.80 23.94 12.19
C TYR A 105 26.04 23.92 13.08
N LEU A 106 27.03 24.73 12.75
CA LEU A 106 28.33 24.70 13.41
C LEU A 106 28.57 25.96 14.24
N GLY A 107 29.07 25.79 15.48
CA GLY A 107 29.49 26.87 16.36
C GLY A 107 30.95 27.21 16.13
N ARG A 108 31.25 28.03 15.11
CA ARG A 108 32.61 28.38 14.71
C ARG A 108 32.80 29.89 14.58
N GLY A 109 34.03 30.34 14.78
CA GLY A 109 34.47 31.72 14.55
C GLY A 109 34.30 32.65 15.75
N ALA A 110 34.63 33.91 15.53
CA ALA A 110 34.55 34.99 16.51
C ALA A 110 34.20 36.33 15.83
N THR A 111 33.71 37.28 16.62
CA THR A 111 33.58 38.68 16.17
C THR A 111 34.90 39.44 16.32
N GLN A 112 34.96 40.69 15.85
CA GLN A 112 36.14 41.58 15.99
C GLN A 112 36.60 41.77 17.45
N ASN A 113 35.69 41.64 18.41
CA ASN A 113 35.99 41.79 19.84
C ASN A 113 36.37 40.45 20.51
N ASN A 114 36.71 39.43 19.71
CA ASN A 114 36.99 38.07 20.16
C ASN A 114 35.81 37.40 20.91
N ASN A 115 34.58 37.88 20.67
CA ASN A 115 33.38 37.24 21.20
C ASN A 115 33.01 36.04 20.31
N THR A 116 32.92 34.86 20.92
CA THR A 116 32.58 33.58 20.28
C THR A 116 31.14 33.14 20.58
N VAL A 117 30.35 33.96 21.28
CA VAL A 117 28.94 33.67 21.59
C VAL A 117 28.12 33.68 20.31
N ILE A 118 27.48 32.54 20.04
CA ILE A 118 26.58 32.34 18.89
C ILE A 118 25.15 32.75 19.29
N SER A 119 24.51 33.57 18.45
CA SER A 119 23.11 33.98 18.60
C SER A 119 22.20 33.13 17.70
N PRO A 120 20.98 32.77 18.14
CA PRO A 120 20.03 32.06 17.27
C PRO A 120 19.63 32.91 16.06
N TYR A 121 19.17 32.25 14.99
CA TYR A 121 18.73 32.98 13.80
C TYR A 121 17.45 33.79 14.10
N PRO A 122 17.39 35.08 13.72
CA PRO A 122 16.16 35.84 13.82
C PRO A 122 15.12 35.30 12.83
N LYS A 123 13.84 35.41 13.20
CA LYS A 123 12.70 34.77 12.51
C LYS A 123 12.70 34.98 10.98
N GLU A 124 12.79 36.21 10.50
CA GLU A 124 12.71 36.49 9.05
C GLU A 124 14.07 36.43 8.32
N LEU A 125 15.11 35.85 8.93
CA LEU A 125 16.44 35.81 8.30
C LEU A 125 16.38 35.01 6.99
N LYS A 126 16.86 35.64 5.92
CA LYS A 126 17.02 35.04 4.60
C LYS A 126 18.46 35.19 4.14
N ILE A 127 19.06 34.13 3.60
CA ILE A 127 20.46 34.15 3.16
C ILE A 127 20.58 33.46 1.81
N VAL A 128 21.34 34.07 0.90
CA VAL A 128 21.76 33.45 -0.35
C VAL A 128 23.28 33.27 -0.31
N SER A 129 23.78 32.12 -0.72
CA SER A 129 25.20 31.79 -0.69
C SER A 129 25.67 31.26 -2.04
N GLY A 130 26.88 31.65 -2.47
CA GLY A 130 27.39 31.36 -3.81
C GLY A 130 26.91 32.35 -4.86
N ASN A 131 27.24 32.10 -6.13
CA ASN A 131 26.88 32.99 -7.23
C ASN A 131 26.52 32.21 -8.48
N LYS A 132 25.21 32.19 -8.80
CA LYS A 132 24.63 31.47 -9.94
C LYS A 132 25.22 31.81 -11.31
N ALA A 133 25.85 32.98 -11.45
CA ALA A 133 26.42 33.42 -12.72
C ALA A 133 27.85 32.88 -12.95
N ASN A 134 28.55 32.38 -11.93
CA ASN A 134 29.94 31.95 -12.11
C ASN A 134 30.05 30.73 -13.03
N ARG A 135 31.03 30.74 -13.93
CA ARG A 135 31.42 29.62 -14.83
C ARG A 135 32.92 29.32 -14.80
N ARG A 136 33.63 29.93 -13.85
CA ARG A 136 35.04 29.72 -13.58
C ARG A 136 35.32 30.01 -12.11
N TYR A 137 36.47 29.54 -11.62
CA TYR A 137 36.94 29.91 -10.30
C TYR A 137 37.12 31.43 -10.19
N ASN A 138 36.35 32.07 -9.32
CA ASN A 138 36.44 33.51 -9.10
C ASN A 138 37.36 33.83 -7.89
N ALA A 139 38.63 34.12 -8.18
CA ALA A 139 39.63 34.50 -7.18
C ALA A 139 39.62 36.01 -6.84
N THR A 140 38.76 36.82 -7.45
CA THR A 140 38.82 38.30 -7.36
C THR A 140 37.97 38.90 -6.24
N GLY A 141 37.13 38.09 -5.57
CA GLY A 141 36.40 38.48 -4.37
C GLY A 141 36.83 37.62 -3.19
N ASN A 142 37.31 38.24 -2.12
CA ASN A 142 37.73 37.56 -0.90
C ASN A 142 36.81 37.91 0.26
N THR A 143 36.73 37.01 1.23
CA THR A 143 36.25 37.34 2.58
C THR A 143 37.08 38.47 3.19
N TRP A 144 36.55 39.11 4.22
CA TRP A 144 37.37 40.01 5.01
C TRP A 144 38.37 39.21 5.85
N GLY A 145 39.63 39.67 5.92
CA GLY A 145 40.65 39.07 6.76
C GLY A 145 41.65 40.09 7.29
N ASN A 146 42.47 39.67 8.25
CA ASN A 146 43.56 40.44 8.83
C ASN A 146 44.83 39.57 8.96
N ALA A 147 45.88 40.09 9.60
CA ALA A 147 47.15 39.39 9.74
C ALA A 147 47.05 38.06 10.52
N THR A 148 46.11 37.97 11.47
CA THR A 148 45.87 36.75 12.27
C THR A 148 44.94 35.79 11.54
N PHE A 149 43.93 36.32 10.86
CA PHE A 149 42.87 35.59 10.21
C PHE A 149 42.88 35.93 8.71
N PRO A 150 43.67 35.22 7.89
CA PRO A 150 43.81 35.53 6.47
C PRO A 150 42.47 35.36 5.74
N SER A 151 42.25 36.20 4.74
CA SER A 151 41.08 36.12 3.86
C SER A 151 41.16 34.91 2.92
N ARG A 152 40.01 34.44 2.46
CA ARG A 152 39.85 33.35 1.50
C ARG A 152 38.96 33.79 0.32
N PRO A 153 39.14 33.28 -0.90
CA PRO A 153 38.23 33.55 -2.01
C PRO A 153 36.80 33.17 -1.68
N LEU A 154 35.82 34.02 -2.01
CA LEU A 154 34.40 33.76 -1.78
C LEU A 154 33.89 32.53 -2.55
N GLN A 155 34.52 32.21 -3.69
CA GLN A 155 34.20 30.99 -4.45
C GLN A 155 34.41 29.71 -3.63
N ASP A 156 35.24 29.76 -2.60
CA ASP A 156 35.51 28.61 -1.74
C ASP A 156 34.34 28.27 -0.79
N ALA A 157 33.26 29.05 -0.80
CA ALA A 157 32.00 28.68 -0.17
C ALA A 157 31.30 27.51 -0.86
N VAL A 158 31.73 27.13 -2.08
CA VAL A 158 31.15 26.06 -2.89
C VAL A 158 32.22 25.02 -3.19
N SER A 159 31.92 23.75 -2.91
CA SER A 159 32.80 22.63 -3.22
C SER A 159 32.02 21.38 -3.64
N PHE A 160 32.73 20.43 -4.22
CA PHE A 160 32.20 19.15 -4.67
C PHE A 160 33.12 18.02 -4.23
N ALA A 161 32.54 16.94 -3.73
CA ALA A 161 33.23 15.70 -3.44
C ALA A 161 32.68 14.57 -4.32
N CYS A 162 33.59 13.91 -5.04
CA CYS A 162 33.29 12.69 -5.77
C CYS A 162 33.32 11.50 -4.81
N LEU A 163 32.18 10.85 -4.59
CA LEU A 163 32.10 9.66 -3.74
C LEU A 163 32.51 8.43 -4.56
N ALA A 164 33.81 8.24 -4.76
CA ALA A 164 34.38 7.09 -5.43
C ALA A 164 34.75 5.96 -4.44
N ALA A 165 35.25 4.83 -4.96
CA ALA A 165 35.76 3.72 -4.13
C ALA A 165 36.91 4.16 -3.21
N ILE A 166 37.67 5.18 -3.62
CA ILE A 166 38.70 5.85 -2.82
C ILE A 166 38.29 7.32 -2.74
N ALA A 167 38.14 7.85 -1.52
CA ALA A 167 37.78 9.24 -1.32
C ALA A 167 38.88 10.17 -1.88
N GLY A 168 38.49 11.05 -2.81
CA GLY A 168 39.34 12.14 -3.31
C GLY A 168 39.18 13.42 -2.49
N PRO A 169 40.04 14.43 -2.71
CA PRO A 169 39.86 15.75 -2.11
C PRO A 169 38.60 16.42 -2.66
N GLU A 170 38.06 17.36 -1.88
CA GLU A 170 37.04 18.29 -2.39
C GLU A 170 37.62 19.16 -3.50
N THR A 171 36.78 19.48 -4.48
CA THR A 171 37.14 20.27 -5.66
C THR A 171 36.24 21.49 -5.75
N PRO A 172 36.73 22.63 -6.25
CA PRO A 172 35.93 23.85 -6.34
C PRO A 172 34.92 23.83 -7.50
N ASN A 173 34.90 22.74 -8.29
CA ASN A 173 34.12 22.61 -9.50
C ASN A 173 33.73 21.16 -9.77
N MET A 174 32.81 20.97 -10.69
CA MET A 174 32.31 19.67 -11.08
C MET A 174 33.30 19.02 -12.06
N VAL A 175 34.11 18.07 -11.58
CA VAL A 175 35.09 17.33 -12.40
C VAL A 175 34.87 15.82 -12.30
N ASN A 176 35.04 15.12 -13.43
CA ASN A 176 34.99 13.65 -13.50
C ASN A 176 33.75 13.02 -12.86
N VAL A 177 32.58 13.67 -12.97
CA VAL A 177 31.34 13.24 -12.29
C VAL A 177 30.92 11.82 -12.65
N SER A 178 31.14 11.40 -13.90
CA SER A 178 30.90 10.04 -14.37
C SER A 178 31.70 8.97 -13.63
N THR A 179 32.77 9.34 -12.93
CA THR A 179 33.58 8.42 -12.10
C THR A 179 33.10 8.30 -10.66
N CYS A 180 32.10 9.10 -10.25
CA CYS A 180 31.60 9.14 -8.88
C CYS A 180 30.56 8.04 -8.64
N ILE A 181 31.05 6.80 -8.57
CA ILE A 181 30.22 5.58 -8.51
C ILE A 181 29.25 5.52 -7.32
N ASN A 182 29.56 6.16 -6.19
CA ASN A 182 28.67 6.24 -5.01
C ASN A 182 27.96 7.60 -4.91
N GLY A 183 28.03 8.43 -5.94
CA GLY A 183 27.35 9.72 -6.02
C GLY A 183 28.28 10.94 -6.03
N LEU A 184 27.71 12.09 -6.41
CA LEU A 184 28.35 13.41 -6.33
C LEU A 184 27.78 14.15 -5.13
N ARG A 185 28.63 14.62 -4.22
CA ARG A 185 28.21 15.48 -3.12
C ARG A 185 28.52 16.94 -3.47
N ALA A 186 27.48 17.77 -3.60
CA ALA A 186 27.60 19.21 -3.78
C ALA A 186 27.44 19.90 -2.42
N GLN A 187 28.29 20.89 -2.14
CA GLN A 187 28.47 21.46 -0.81
C GLN A 187 28.41 22.99 -0.91
N VAL A 188 27.68 23.63 0.01
CA VAL A 188 27.61 25.10 0.09
C VAL A 188 27.61 25.58 1.54
N HIS A 189 28.53 26.49 1.83
CA HIS A 189 28.71 27.17 3.12
C HIS A 189 27.92 28.47 3.15
N PHE A 190 27.25 28.80 4.24
CA PHE A 190 26.55 30.08 4.40
C PHE A 190 27.35 31.06 5.28
N GLN A 191 26.99 32.33 5.17
CA GLN A 191 27.54 33.43 5.96
C GLN A 191 27.15 33.28 7.44
N SER A 192 28.11 33.49 8.36
CA SER A 192 27.90 33.37 9.81
C SER A 192 27.96 34.69 10.57
N CYS A 193 28.23 35.80 9.88
CA CYS A 193 28.38 37.12 10.49
C CYS A 193 27.20 37.99 10.08
N TRP A 194 26.38 38.39 11.04
CA TRP A 194 25.19 39.21 10.81
C TRP A 194 25.40 40.64 11.31
N ASN A 195 24.86 41.61 10.58
CA ASN A 195 24.98 43.03 10.95
C ASN A 195 24.14 43.42 12.18
N GLY A 196 23.29 42.52 12.67
CA GLY A 196 22.46 42.72 13.86
C GLY A 196 21.18 43.52 13.63
N VAL A 197 20.90 43.91 12.38
CA VAL A 197 19.81 44.84 12.05
C VAL A 197 18.93 44.30 10.92
N ASP A 198 19.52 44.04 9.75
CA ASP A 198 18.78 43.72 8.53
C ASP A 198 18.53 42.21 8.42
N LEU A 199 17.28 41.78 8.23
CA LEU A 199 16.95 40.35 8.09
C LEU A 199 17.10 39.84 6.66
N TYR A 200 17.13 40.76 5.69
CA TYR A 200 17.39 40.48 4.28
C TYR A 200 17.77 41.75 3.53
N LYS A 201 18.75 41.65 2.64
CA LYS A 201 19.05 42.65 1.61
C LYS A 201 19.31 41.92 0.29
N THR A 202 18.88 42.53 -0.81
CA THR A 202 19.02 41.93 -2.15
C THR A 202 20.46 41.79 -2.62
N ASP A 203 21.38 42.59 -2.08
CA ASP A 203 22.83 42.48 -2.29
C ASP A 203 23.54 41.58 -1.27
N ASN A 204 22.76 40.95 -0.37
CA ASN A 204 23.20 40.08 0.70
C ASN A 204 24.16 40.73 1.74
N SER A 205 24.27 42.07 1.76
CA SER A 205 25.20 42.80 2.65
C SER A 205 24.76 42.84 4.12
N HIS A 206 23.64 42.21 4.47
CA HIS A 206 23.23 42.02 5.87
C HIS A 206 24.00 40.90 6.55
N VAL A 207 24.60 40.00 5.76
CA VAL A 207 25.44 38.91 6.25
C VAL A 207 26.79 38.86 5.53
N ALA A 208 27.80 38.31 6.21
CA ALA A 208 29.14 38.11 5.67
C ALA A 208 29.71 36.77 6.12
N TYR A 209 30.57 36.19 5.28
CA TYR A 209 31.35 35.02 5.68
C TYR A 209 32.37 35.39 6.75
N LEU A 210 32.74 34.40 7.55
CA LEU A 210 33.96 34.47 8.36
C LEU A 210 35.18 34.54 7.43
N SER A 211 36.30 35.06 7.93
CA SER A 211 37.54 35.19 7.15
C SER A 211 37.99 33.90 6.44
N GLY A 212 37.77 32.73 7.05
CA GLY A 212 38.06 31.42 6.48
C GLY A 212 36.91 30.77 5.73
N ILE A 213 35.83 31.50 5.43
CA ILE A 213 34.49 31.03 4.99
C ILE A 213 33.66 30.47 6.15
N ASP A 214 34.13 29.39 6.76
CA ASP A 214 33.41 28.63 7.80
C ASP A 214 34.00 28.79 9.21
N ASN A 215 35.15 29.46 9.33
CA ASN A 215 35.82 29.74 10.59
C ASN A 215 36.65 31.04 10.52
N GLY A 216 37.18 31.50 11.65
CA GLY A 216 37.99 32.70 11.76
C GLY A 216 37.20 33.86 12.36
N VAL A 217 37.27 35.05 11.76
CA VAL A 217 36.70 36.27 12.35
C VAL A 217 35.71 36.97 11.43
N CYS A 218 34.65 37.54 12.01
CA CYS A 218 33.68 38.37 11.29
C CYS A 218 34.25 39.72 10.89
N PRO A 219 33.89 40.29 9.73
CA PRO A 219 34.29 41.64 9.35
C PRO A 219 33.81 42.72 10.33
N PRO A 220 34.48 43.89 10.38
CA PRO A 220 33.92 45.09 11.00
C PRO A 220 32.51 45.39 10.47
N GLY A 221 31.60 45.79 11.35
CA GLY A 221 30.19 46.05 11.02
C GLY A 221 29.25 44.85 11.17
N TYR A 222 29.77 43.67 11.49
CA TYR A 222 28.98 42.45 11.72
C TYR A 222 29.20 41.95 13.15
N PRO A 223 28.53 42.56 14.15
CA PRO A 223 28.79 42.31 15.56
C PRO A 223 28.11 41.03 16.09
N VAL A 224 27.23 40.39 15.31
CA VAL A 224 26.48 39.21 15.73
C VAL A 224 26.99 37.98 14.98
N LEU A 225 27.48 37.00 15.73
CA LEU A 225 27.84 35.70 15.20
C LEU A 225 26.60 34.79 15.29
N ILE A 226 26.22 34.18 14.17
CA ILE A 226 25.11 33.22 14.06
C ILE A 226 25.68 31.84 13.70
N PRO A 227 24.94 30.72 13.88
CA PRO A 227 25.44 29.40 13.53
C PRO A 227 25.96 29.39 12.09
N HIS A 228 27.06 28.68 11.85
CA HIS A 228 27.50 28.44 10.48
C HIS A 228 26.62 27.35 9.88
N LEU A 229 25.74 27.71 8.96
CA LEU A 229 24.97 26.74 8.18
C LEU A 229 25.83 26.22 7.03
N PHE A 230 25.87 24.90 6.91
CA PHE A 230 26.53 24.20 5.83
C PHE A 230 25.57 23.14 5.27
N LEU A 231 25.36 23.16 3.95
CA LEU A 231 24.46 22.22 3.27
C LEU A 231 25.25 21.26 2.39
N GLU A 232 24.90 19.98 2.48
CA GLU A 232 25.38 18.93 1.58
C GLU A 232 24.21 18.28 0.84
N THR A 233 24.28 18.22 -0.48
CA THR A 233 23.29 17.51 -1.31
C THR A 233 23.99 16.39 -2.07
N GLY A 234 23.51 15.15 -1.91
CA GLY A 234 24.09 13.95 -2.53
C GLY A 234 23.30 13.49 -3.74
N TYR A 235 23.92 13.50 -4.92
CA TYR A 235 23.31 13.14 -6.20
C TYR A 235 23.74 11.74 -6.66
N SER A 236 22.77 10.92 -7.04
CA SER A 236 22.97 9.55 -7.54
C SER A 236 23.36 9.56 -9.02
N VAL A 237 24.52 10.16 -9.34
CA VAL A 237 24.97 10.37 -10.73
C VAL A 237 25.14 9.07 -11.52
N ALA A 238 25.39 7.93 -10.88
CA ALA A 238 25.46 6.64 -11.57
C ALA A 238 24.08 6.05 -11.98
N SER A 239 22.96 6.68 -11.58
CA SER A 239 21.60 6.15 -11.78
C SER A 239 20.87 6.72 -13.00
N VAL A 240 21.42 7.75 -13.66
CA VAL A 240 20.89 8.24 -14.94
C VAL A 240 21.26 7.32 -16.09
N SER A 241 20.46 7.32 -17.14
CA SER A 241 20.60 6.39 -18.25
C SER A 241 21.90 6.62 -19.04
N ASN A 242 22.64 5.53 -19.29
CA ASN A 242 23.81 5.45 -20.18
C ASN A 242 24.89 6.55 -20.02
N ILE A 243 25.59 6.59 -18.88
CA ILE A 243 26.76 7.48 -18.63
C ILE A 243 27.95 7.29 -19.59
N SER A 244 27.84 6.40 -20.58
CA SER A 244 28.88 6.11 -21.59
C SER A 244 28.58 6.76 -22.94
N ASP A 245 27.51 7.56 -23.06
CA ASP A 245 27.03 8.10 -24.33
C ASP A 245 27.66 9.42 -24.78
N ASP A 246 28.74 9.90 -24.16
CA ASP A 246 29.34 11.25 -24.35
C ASP A 246 28.46 12.42 -23.84
N GLY A 247 27.42 12.15 -23.05
CA GLY A 247 26.65 13.18 -22.35
C GLY A 247 27.42 13.90 -21.23
N GLN A 248 26.82 14.96 -20.67
CA GLN A 248 27.44 15.80 -19.64
C GLN A 248 26.48 16.17 -18.50
N TYR A 249 27.01 16.47 -17.32
CA TYR A 249 26.22 17.00 -16.22
C TYR A 249 26.10 18.51 -16.30
N VAL A 250 24.94 19.03 -15.94
CA VAL A 250 24.64 20.47 -15.99
C VAL A 250 23.65 20.84 -14.89
N TRP A 251 23.94 21.92 -14.17
CA TRP A 251 23.02 22.48 -13.18
C TRP A 251 21.89 23.24 -13.85
N SER A 252 20.74 23.34 -13.17
CA SER A 252 19.50 23.92 -13.70
C SER A 252 19.63 25.36 -14.22
N MET A 253 20.61 26.14 -13.73
CA MET A 253 20.93 27.48 -14.24
C MET A 253 21.86 27.48 -15.47
N GLY A 254 22.03 26.32 -16.11
CA GLY A 254 22.83 26.16 -17.33
C GLY A 254 24.33 26.13 -17.08
N ASP A 255 24.77 25.71 -15.89
CA ASP A 255 26.20 25.62 -15.54
C ASP A 255 26.72 24.17 -15.65
N PRO A 256 27.57 23.85 -16.64
CA PRO A 256 28.23 22.56 -16.73
C PRO A 256 29.53 22.49 -15.92
N THR A 257 29.96 23.61 -15.30
CA THR A 257 31.25 23.72 -14.61
C THR A 257 31.15 23.49 -13.10
N GLY A 258 30.01 23.79 -12.49
CA GLY A 258 29.76 23.70 -11.05
C GLY A 258 30.08 24.96 -10.25
N TYR A 259 30.79 25.94 -10.83
CA TYR A 259 31.12 27.18 -10.11
C TYR A 259 29.89 28.04 -9.77
N GLY A 260 28.79 27.86 -10.50
CA GLY A 260 27.51 28.54 -10.30
C GLY A 260 26.60 27.88 -9.26
N PHE A 261 27.02 26.76 -8.64
CA PHE A 261 26.25 26.17 -7.55
C PHE A 261 26.11 27.18 -6.40
N HIS A 262 24.96 27.16 -5.76
CA HIS A 262 24.57 28.10 -4.72
C HIS A 262 23.56 27.42 -3.80
N GLY A 263 23.28 28.08 -2.69
CA GLY A 263 22.26 27.65 -1.77
C GLY A 263 21.53 28.84 -1.17
N ASP A 264 20.30 28.57 -0.78
CA ASP A 264 19.40 29.55 -0.23
C ASP A 264 18.81 29.02 1.07
N PHE A 265 18.61 29.92 2.02
CA PHE A 265 18.09 29.62 3.34
C PHE A 265 17.05 30.65 3.73
N MET A 266 15.88 30.17 4.13
CA MET A 266 14.87 30.97 4.83
C MET A 266 14.62 30.34 6.19
N ASN A 267 14.85 31.09 7.26
CA ASN A 267 14.61 30.60 8.60
C ASN A 267 13.13 30.26 8.80
N GLY A 268 12.88 29.16 9.48
CA GLY A 268 11.56 28.66 9.87
C GLY A 268 11.62 27.84 11.16
N TRP A 269 12.68 28.03 11.95
CA TRP A 269 12.80 27.42 13.27
C TRP A 269 11.76 27.95 14.25
N ASP A 270 11.27 27.06 15.12
CA ASP A 270 10.71 27.48 16.39
C ASP A 270 11.78 28.23 17.19
N ALA A 271 11.49 29.50 17.50
CA ALA A 271 12.48 30.39 18.08
C ALA A 271 12.94 29.93 19.48
N ALA A 272 12.04 29.37 20.29
CA ALA A 272 12.38 28.93 21.65
C ALA A 272 13.22 27.65 21.63
N ILE A 273 12.90 26.72 20.72
CA ILE A 273 13.69 25.50 20.53
C ILE A 273 15.07 25.83 19.96
N GLN A 274 15.16 26.72 18.96
CA GLN A 274 16.44 27.11 18.39
C GLN A 274 17.33 27.84 19.40
N GLU A 275 16.79 28.74 20.21
CA GLU A 275 17.53 29.40 21.28
C GLU A 275 18.14 28.38 22.25
N GLN A 276 17.35 27.39 22.67
CA GLN A 276 17.83 26.31 23.53
C GLN A 276 18.87 25.42 22.83
N ALA A 277 18.68 25.10 21.55
CA ALA A 277 19.63 24.28 20.79
C ALA A 277 20.96 25.01 20.60
N VAL A 278 20.95 26.30 20.26
CA VAL A 278 22.17 27.12 20.13
C VAL A 278 22.89 27.22 21.47
N ALA A 279 22.17 27.43 22.57
CA ALA A 279 22.76 27.57 23.90
C ALA A 279 23.38 26.26 24.42
N ASN A 280 22.78 25.11 24.12
CA ASN A 280 23.12 23.84 24.79
C ASN A 280 23.76 22.78 23.88
N CYS A 281 23.66 22.92 22.56
CA CYS A 281 23.95 21.84 21.61
C CYS A 281 24.98 22.21 20.53
N LEU A 282 25.40 23.47 20.46
CA LEU A 282 26.69 23.83 19.88
C LEU A 282 27.79 23.61 20.92
N THR A 283 27.94 22.37 21.42
CA THR A 283 29.00 21.98 22.37
C THR A 283 30.11 21.16 21.69
N GLU A 284 31.34 21.32 22.17
CA GLU A 284 32.53 20.65 21.61
C GLU A 284 32.53 19.14 21.88
N GLY A 285 33.00 18.33 20.91
CA GLY A 285 33.40 16.93 21.17
C GLY A 285 32.44 15.82 20.73
N GLY A 286 31.42 16.11 19.92
CA GLY A 286 30.49 15.11 19.35
C GLY A 286 30.65 14.89 17.83
N ASP A 287 29.97 13.88 17.29
CA ASP A 287 29.86 13.59 15.84
C ASP A 287 28.71 14.37 15.15
N GLY A 288 28.10 15.32 15.87
CA GLY A 288 26.94 16.08 15.44
C GLY A 288 25.60 15.36 15.58
N SER A 289 25.55 14.22 16.27
CA SER A 289 24.32 13.45 16.51
C SER A 289 23.24 14.28 17.21
N ILE A 290 22.03 14.26 16.65
CA ILE A 290 20.83 14.86 17.24
C ILE A 290 20.55 14.32 18.63
N GLN A 291 20.80 13.02 18.85
CA GLN A 291 20.53 12.32 20.10
C GLN A 291 21.42 12.81 21.26
N ALA A 292 22.56 13.45 20.96
CA ALA A 292 23.42 14.07 21.96
C ALA A 292 22.84 15.36 22.55
N CYS A 293 21.83 15.94 21.91
CA CYS A 293 21.19 17.19 22.31
C CYS A 293 19.75 16.93 22.81
N PRO A 294 19.47 17.02 24.13
CA PRO A 294 18.14 16.70 24.67
C PRO A 294 16.98 17.49 24.05
N VAL A 295 17.20 18.77 23.71
CA VAL A 295 16.16 19.61 23.11
C VAL A 295 15.90 19.30 21.62
N LEU A 296 16.91 18.83 20.89
CA LEU A 296 16.73 18.37 19.50
C LEU A 296 16.16 16.95 19.48
N ASN A 297 16.68 16.06 20.31
CA ASN A 297 16.20 14.68 20.46
C ASN A 297 14.73 14.58 20.85
N SER A 298 14.19 15.55 21.61
CA SER A 298 12.75 15.58 21.93
C SER A 298 11.86 15.98 20.75
N ASN A 299 12.45 16.52 19.68
CA ASN A 299 11.78 16.95 18.44
C ASN A 299 12.16 16.07 17.23
N ASP A 300 13.01 15.07 17.43
CA ASP A 300 13.49 14.12 16.44
C ASP A 300 12.37 13.19 15.99
N VAL A 301 12.16 13.10 14.68
CA VAL A 301 11.24 12.15 14.05
C VAL A 301 11.98 11.21 13.12
N ASN A 302 11.84 9.91 13.41
CA ASN A 302 12.15 8.88 12.44
C ASN A 302 11.19 9.00 11.24
N GLU A 303 11.60 8.51 10.06
CA GLU A 303 10.72 8.39 8.88
C GLU A 303 10.19 9.74 8.34
N MET A 304 11.04 10.77 8.31
CA MET A 304 10.68 12.11 7.83
C MET A 304 10.15 12.15 6.37
N GLU A 305 10.58 11.24 5.50
CA GLU A 305 10.05 11.11 4.12
C GLU A 305 8.60 10.61 4.10
N GLN A 306 8.23 9.75 5.05
CA GLN A 306 6.86 9.25 5.21
C GLN A 306 5.97 10.28 5.92
N ASN A 307 6.52 10.96 6.92
CA ASN A 307 5.79 11.96 7.73
C ASN A 307 5.59 13.29 7.00
N CYS A 308 6.50 13.64 6.09
CA CYS A 308 6.40 14.81 5.24
C CYS A 308 6.90 14.48 3.83
N PRO A 309 6.04 13.86 3.00
CA PRO A 309 6.40 13.53 1.63
C PRO A 309 6.60 14.78 0.78
N GLU A 310 7.25 14.61 -0.37
CA GLU A 310 7.40 15.66 -1.38
C GLU A 310 6.04 16.26 -1.78
N GLN A 311 6.00 17.58 -1.91
CA GLN A 311 4.84 18.38 -2.23
C GLN A 311 4.87 18.81 -3.70
N PRO A 312 3.71 18.87 -4.37
CA PRO A 312 3.62 19.40 -5.73
C PRO A 312 4.11 20.84 -5.80
N SER A 313 4.89 21.16 -6.84
CA SER A 313 5.26 22.54 -7.12
C SER A 313 4.05 23.39 -7.50
N GLN A 314 4.05 24.64 -7.05
CA GLN A 314 3.05 25.62 -7.50
C GLN A 314 3.27 26.04 -8.94
N VAL A 315 4.48 25.85 -9.47
CA VAL A 315 4.80 26.13 -10.87
C VAL A 315 4.53 24.87 -11.68
N LEU A 316 3.56 24.94 -12.59
CA LEU A 316 3.19 23.81 -13.45
C LEU A 316 4.18 23.67 -14.61
N GLU A 317 5.38 23.20 -14.28
CA GLU A 317 6.47 22.92 -15.21
C GLU A 317 7.14 21.60 -14.81
N GLN A 318 7.33 20.70 -15.78
CA GLN A 318 8.03 19.44 -15.52
C GLN A 318 9.52 19.74 -15.28
N VAL A 319 10.01 19.38 -14.08
CA VAL A 319 11.43 19.57 -13.70
C VAL A 319 12.14 18.25 -13.40
N THR A 320 11.44 17.12 -13.47
CA THR A 320 11.98 15.79 -13.18
C THR A 320 11.75 14.82 -14.34
N GLY A 321 12.50 13.72 -14.33
CA GLY A 321 12.51 12.72 -15.39
C GLY A 321 13.26 13.19 -16.63
N LEU A 322 12.91 12.61 -17.79
CA LEU A 322 13.44 13.00 -19.09
C LEU A 322 12.64 14.19 -19.66
N ILE A 323 13.34 15.27 -19.97
CA ILE A 323 12.78 16.54 -20.47
C ILE A 323 13.58 17.04 -21.68
N ASP A 324 12.92 17.76 -22.60
CA ASP A 324 13.56 18.21 -23.84
C ASP A 324 14.51 19.41 -23.65
N LYS A 325 14.30 20.21 -22.61
CA LYS A 325 15.05 21.44 -22.31
C LYS A 325 15.13 21.65 -20.80
N LEU A 326 16.15 22.38 -20.35
CA LEU A 326 16.21 22.84 -18.96
C LEU A 326 14.97 23.70 -18.62
N PRO A 327 14.36 23.51 -17.42
CA PRO A 327 13.25 24.33 -16.97
C PRO A 327 13.59 25.82 -17.02
N GLY A 328 12.65 26.66 -17.45
CA GLY A 328 12.88 28.08 -17.66
C GLY A 328 13.62 28.42 -18.95
N CYS A 329 13.71 27.50 -19.91
CA CYS A 329 14.35 27.70 -21.22
C CYS A 329 15.82 28.16 -21.12
N VAL A 330 16.49 27.75 -20.04
CA VAL A 330 17.84 28.17 -19.71
C VAL A 330 18.85 27.63 -20.72
N ASN A 331 19.79 28.47 -21.15
CA ASN A 331 20.87 28.07 -22.04
C ASN A 331 22.10 27.60 -21.26
N ILE A 332 22.76 26.56 -21.77
CA ILE A 332 24.05 26.12 -21.21
C ILE A 332 25.13 27.15 -21.55
N THR A 333 25.88 27.56 -20.53
CA THR A 333 26.98 28.53 -20.64
C THR A 333 28.25 27.92 -20.08
N TYR A 334 29.24 27.65 -20.94
CA TYR A 334 30.46 26.93 -20.56
C TYR A 334 31.54 27.79 -19.90
N GLY A 335 31.34 29.11 -19.83
CA GLY A 335 32.37 30.04 -19.36
C GLY A 335 33.46 30.32 -20.42
N PRO A 336 34.57 30.96 -20.03
CA PRO A 336 34.97 31.32 -18.67
C PRO A 336 34.33 32.64 -18.17
N ASN A 337 33.54 33.32 -18.99
CA ASN A 337 32.80 34.51 -18.56
C ASN A 337 31.59 34.10 -17.73
N SER A 338 31.19 34.95 -16.79
CA SER A 338 29.95 34.74 -16.03
C SER A 338 28.75 34.73 -16.97
N ALA A 339 27.77 33.88 -16.68
CA ALA A 339 26.50 33.86 -17.39
C ALA A 339 25.77 35.19 -17.19
N THR A 340 25.16 35.71 -18.26
CA THR A 340 24.33 36.90 -18.20
C THR A 340 22.92 36.55 -17.72
N ALA A 341 22.13 37.55 -17.31
CA ALA A 341 20.73 37.32 -16.98
C ALA A 341 19.94 36.71 -18.16
N ALA A 342 20.26 37.12 -19.39
CA ALA A 342 19.62 36.60 -20.60
C ALA A 342 19.94 35.12 -20.88
N ASP A 343 21.07 34.61 -20.37
CA ASP A 343 21.41 33.19 -20.49
C ASP A 343 20.62 32.31 -19.52
N MET A 344 20.18 32.89 -18.40
CA MET A 344 19.50 32.21 -17.29
C MET A 344 17.98 32.45 -17.26
N GLU A 345 17.43 33.21 -18.21
CA GLU A 345 16.01 33.53 -18.26
C GLU A 345 15.39 33.16 -19.60
N CYS A 346 14.20 32.57 -19.56
CA CYS A 346 13.44 32.30 -20.77
C CYS A 346 13.12 33.62 -21.51
N PRO A 347 13.24 33.68 -22.85
CA PRO A 347 12.84 34.84 -23.62
C PRO A 347 11.42 35.31 -23.27
N ALA A 348 11.20 36.62 -23.16
CA ALA A 348 9.90 37.17 -22.76
C ALA A 348 8.72 36.73 -23.65
N SER A 349 9.00 36.38 -24.91
CA SER A 349 8.02 35.87 -25.88
C SER A 349 7.67 34.39 -25.73
N ALA A 350 8.44 33.63 -24.97
CA ALA A 350 8.20 32.21 -24.80
C ALA A 350 7.04 31.96 -23.80
N PRO A 351 6.20 30.94 -24.04
CA PRO A 351 5.13 30.58 -23.11
C PRO A 351 5.69 30.30 -21.71
N LYS A 352 5.10 30.91 -20.69
CA LYS A 352 5.47 30.70 -19.29
C LYS A 352 4.50 29.72 -18.63
N PRO A 353 4.98 28.82 -17.74
CA PRO A 353 4.12 27.99 -16.93
C PRO A 353 3.27 28.84 -15.99
N SER A 354 2.08 28.35 -15.63
CA SER A 354 1.21 29.01 -14.66
C SER A 354 1.64 28.72 -13.23
N ILE A 355 1.43 29.71 -12.35
CA ILE A 355 1.52 29.55 -10.90
C ILE A 355 0.12 29.22 -10.36
N VAL A 356 -0.03 28.11 -9.65
CA VAL A 356 -1.26 27.75 -8.95
C VAL A 356 -1.42 28.66 -7.73
N GLN A 357 -2.39 29.58 -7.79
CA GLN A 357 -2.71 30.49 -6.69
C GLN A 357 -3.46 29.73 -5.58
N THR A 358 -2.87 29.66 -4.38
CA THR A 358 -3.56 29.22 -3.16
C THR A 358 -3.74 30.41 -2.23
N VAL A 359 -4.66 30.30 -1.26
CA VAL A 359 -5.08 31.43 -0.39
C VAL A 359 -3.89 32.09 0.33
N ASP A 360 -2.81 31.33 0.55
CA ASP A 360 -1.54 31.81 1.12
C ASP A 360 -0.32 31.51 0.23
N SER A 361 -0.50 31.13 -1.03
CA SER A 361 0.58 30.61 -1.89
C SER A 361 1.43 29.53 -1.18
N THR A 362 0.80 28.70 -0.36
CA THR A 362 1.33 27.46 0.19
C THR A 362 1.17 26.32 -0.83
N PRO A 363 2.17 25.43 -0.99
CA PRO A 363 1.96 24.13 -1.63
C PRO A 363 0.84 23.38 -0.93
N LEU A 364 -0.08 22.84 -1.71
CA LEU A 364 -1.03 21.88 -1.19
C LEU A 364 -0.29 20.56 -0.91
N PRO A 365 -0.68 19.82 0.14
CA PRO A 365 -0.42 18.39 0.27
C PRO A 365 -0.54 17.70 -1.09
N THR A 366 0.39 16.80 -1.43
CA THR A 366 0.31 15.74 -2.48
C THR A 366 -1.11 15.60 -3.01
N ALA A 367 -1.31 15.94 -4.27
CA ALA A 367 -2.60 16.44 -4.75
C ALA A 367 -3.77 15.53 -4.31
N ASN A 368 -4.72 16.15 -3.59
CA ASN A 368 -5.87 15.50 -2.96
C ASN A 368 -7.13 15.82 -3.78
N PRO A 369 -7.40 15.09 -4.87
CA PRO A 369 -8.60 15.31 -5.66
C PRO A 369 -9.85 15.07 -4.80
N ALA A 370 -10.84 15.96 -4.90
CA ALA A 370 -12.16 15.70 -4.33
C ALA A 370 -12.78 14.47 -5.02
N ILE A 371 -13.58 13.69 -4.28
CA ILE A 371 -14.38 12.60 -4.88
C ILE A 371 -15.26 13.18 -5.99
N GLY A 372 -15.25 12.53 -7.17
CA GLY A 372 -15.91 13.00 -8.39
C GLY A 372 -15.14 14.08 -9.16
N GLY A 373 -14.02 14.57 -8.62
CA GLY A 373 -13.08 15.47 -9.29
C GLY A 373 -12.35 14.76 -10.43
N SER A 374 -12.00 15.52 -11.47
CA SER A 374 -11.14 15.01 -12.55
C SER A 374 -9.69 14.97 -12.06
N TYR A 375 -8.98 13.86 -12.31
CA TYR A 375 -7.60 13.69 -11.86
C TYR A 375 -6.83 12.67 -12.71
N GLY A 376 -5.60 13.00 -13.07
CA GLY A 376 -4.79 12.27 -14.06
C GLY A 376 -5.23 12.55 -15.50
N ASN A 377 -5.29 11.50 -16.32
CA ASN A 377 -5.71 11.55 -17.72
C ASN A 377 -7.12 12.14 -17.90
N ALA A 378 -7.36 12.71 -19.08
CA ALA A 378 -8.68 13.18 -19.50
C ALA A 378 -9.75 12.09 -19.25
N PHE A 379 -10.95 12.53 -18.86
CA PHE A 379 -12.11 11.68 -18.53
C PHE A 379 -11.96 10.76 -17.31
N ASN A 380 -10.87 10.81 -16.54
CA ASN A 380 -10.78 10.04 -15.30
C ASN A 380 -11.31 10.84 -14.10
N LYS A 381 -12.19 10.20 -13.33
CA LYS A 381 -12.78 10.74 -12.11
C LYS A 381 -12.27 9.98 -10.89
N TYR A 382 -11.82 10.70 -9.87
CA TYR A 382 -11.40 10.09 -8.61
C TYR A 382 -12.61 9.61 -7.81
N LEU A 383 -12.56 8.36 -7.34
CA LEU A 383 -13.63 7.75 -6.54
C LEU A 383 -13.33 7.78 -5.04
N GLY A 384 -12.07 7.90 -4.64
CA GLY A 384 -11.64 7.89 -3.25
C GLY A 384 -10.54 6.86 -2.98
N CYS A 385 -10.08 6.86 -1.73
CA CYS A 385 -9.19 5.84 -1.19
C CYS A 385 -10.03 4.69 -0.64
N GLY A 386 -10.02 3.55 -1.32
CA GLY A 386 -10.74 2.35 -0.91
C GLY A 386 -9.88 1.49 0.00
N ASN A 387 -10.47 0.92 1.06
CA ASN A 387 -9.81 -0.17 1.78
C ASN A 387 -9.56 -1.33 0.81
N ASP A 388 -8.40 -1.96 0.89
CA ASP A 388 -8.07 -3.15 0.10
C ASP A 388 -7.69 -4.29 1.06
N SER A 389 -7.87 -5.53 0.64
CA SER A 389 -7.50 -6.67 1.49
C SER A 389 -6.99 -7.81 0.65
N TYR A 390 -5.72 -8.17 0.89
CA TYR A 390 -5.12 -9.37 0.32
C TYR A 390 -5.65 -10.67 0.97
N GLN A 391 -6.30 -10.57 2.14
CA GLN A 391 -6.81 -11.73 2.89
C GLN A 391 -8.30 -12.04 2.62
N SER A 392 -9.01 -11.13 1.93
CA SER A 392 -10.34 -11.39 1.37
C SER A 392 -10.18 -12.04 -0.01
N PRO A 393 -11.07 -12.96 -0.43
CA PRO A 393 -11.00 -13.54 -1.77
C PRO A 393 -11.19 -12.51 -2.91
N LEU A 394 -11.59 -11.27 -2.59
CA LEU A 394 -11.88 -10.21 -3.56
C LEU A 394 -11.30 -8.88 -3.07
N ARG A 395 -10.35 -8.35 -3.84
CA ARG A 395 -9.75 -7.01 -3.68
C ARG A 395 -10.74 -5.91 -4.05
N THR A 396 -10.37 -4.66 -3.84
CA THR A 396 -11.17 -3.51 -4.30
C THR A 396 -11.23 -3.40 -5.82
N LEU A 397 -10.12 -3.72 -6.50
CA LEU A 397 -10.03 -3.97 -7.94
C LEU A 397 -9.23 -5.28 -8.13
N ASN A 398 -9.75 -6.23 -8.91
CA ASN A 398 -9.26 -7.61 -8.88
C ASN A 398 -9.00 -8.24 -10.26
N ALA A 399 -9.49 -7.66 -11.36
CA ALA A 399 -9.43 -8.32 -12.67
C ALA A 399 -8.01 -8.60 -13.16
N ILE A 400 -7.17 -7.56 -13.24
CA ILE A 400 -5.75 -7.67 -13.62
C ILE A 400 -4.90 -6.68 -12.81
N TYR A 401 -3.59 -6.91 -12.78
CA TYR A 401 -2.64 -6.00 -12.15
C TYR A 401 -1.31 -5.93 -12.91
N THR A 402 -0.53 -4.89 -12.63
CA THR A 402 0.87 -4.75 -13.07
C THR A 402 1.68 -3.99 -12.02
N THR A 403 3.00 -4.04 -12.12
CA THR A 403 3.91 -3.23 -11.30
C THR A 403 4.89 -2.45 -12.18
N ALA A 404 5.24 -1.23 -11.77
CA ALA A 404 6.18 -0.38 -12.51
C ALA A 404 7.08 0.42 -11.55
N ALA A 405 8.36 0.54 -11.91
CA ALA A 405 9.33 1.33 -11.15
C ALA A 405 9.07 2.85 -11.24
N ASN A 406 8.42 3.29 -12.32
CA ASN A 406 8.00 4.66 -12.57
C ASN A 406 6.47 4.80 -12.54
N MET A 407 5.79 4.07 -11.65
CA MET A 407 4.34 4.12 -11.52
C MET A 407 3.85 5.55 -11.25
N SER A 408 2.86 6.01 -12.02
CA SER A 408 2.05 7.21 -11.77
C SER A 408 0.57 6.87 -11.95
N ILE A 409 -0.32 7.79 -11.57
CA ILE A 409 -1.76 7.65 -11.77
C ILE A 409 -2.09 7.57 -13.27
N GLU A 410 -1.50 8.42 -14.11
CA GLU A 410 -1.70 8.37 -15.57
C GLU A 410 -1.16 7.08 -16.17
N TYR A 411 -0.03 6.57 -15.68
CA TYR A 411 0.49 5.28 -16.12
C TYR A 411 -0.55 4.18 -15.87
N CYS A 412 -1.09 4.11 -14.65
CA CYS A 412 -2.07 3.10 -14.30
C CYS A 412 -3.38 3.25 -15.08
N GLN A 413 -3.90 4.49 -15.18
CA GLN A 413 -5.10 4.79 -15.98
C GLN A 413 -4.91 4.39 -17.44
N THR A 414 -3.79 4.77 -18.06
CA THR A 414 -3.47 4.44 -19.46
C THR A 414 -3.39 2.93 -19.65
N TYR A 415 -2.70 2.24 -18.74
CA TYR A 415 -2.58 0.79 -18.77
C TYR A 415 -3.96 0.12 -18.71
N CYS A 416 -4.77 0.41 -17.69
CA CYS A 416 -6.10 -0.20 -17.53
C CYS A 416 -7.02 0.08 -18.73
N ASN A 417 -7.04 1.33 -19.21
CA ASN A 417 -7.83 1.73 -20.37
C ASN A 417 -7.40 0.97 -21.64
N SER A 418 -6.08 0.79 -21.86
CA SER A 418 -5.56 0.03 -23.00
C SER A 418 -5.95 -1.46 -22.97
N GLN A 419 -6.20 -2.01 -21.78
CA GLN A 419 -6.65 -3.38 -21.58
C GLN A 419 -8.20 -3.50 -21.57
N GLY A 420 -8.92 -2.40 -21.76
CA GLY A 420 -10.38 -2.36 -21.80
C GLY A 420 -11.07 -2.39 -20.42
N TYR A 421 -10.34 -2.13 -19.33
CA TYR A 421 -10.90 -2.03 -17.99
C TYR A 421 -11.23 -0.58 -17.63
N ARG A 422 -12.45 -0.33 -17.14
CA ARG A 422 -12.97 1.02 -16.86
C ARG A 422 -12.37 1.66 -15.60
N TYR A 423 -12.08 0.83 -14.61
CA TYR A 423 -11.55 1.28 -13.33
C TYR A 423 -10.06 0.96 -13.25
N SER A 424 -9.31 1.92 -12.75
CA SER A 424 -7.88 1.80 -12.44
C SER A 424 -7.66 2.18 -10.99
N GLY A 425 -6.70 1.54 -10.32
CA GLY A 425 -6.34 1.91 -8.98
C GLY A 425 -4.88 1.63 -8.67
N VAL A 426 -4.27 2.54 -7.93
CA VAL A 426 -2.85 2.47 -7.56
C VAL A 426 -2.72 2.12 -6.09
N GLU A 427 -1.82 1.19 -5.79
CA GLU A 427 -1.54 0.69 -4.44
C GLU A 427 -0.03 0.53 -4.24
N TYR A 428 0.42 0.63 -2.98
CA TYR A 428 1.77 0.30 -2.55
C TYR A 428 2.88 0.96 -3.38
N ALA A 429 2.66 2.23 -3.75
CA ALA A 429 3.49 3.08 -4.63
C ALA A 429 3.64 2.60 -6.08
N THR A 430 3.85 1.30 -6.30
CA THR A 430 4.34 0.74 -7.57
C THR A 430 3.34 -0.16 -8.27
N GLN A 431 2.19 -0.43 -7.66
CA GLN A 431 1.22 -1.41 -8.13
C GLN A 431 0.02 -0.72 -8.76
N CYS A 432 -0.45 -1.28 -9.87
CA CYS A 432 -1.63 -0.83 -10.58
C CYS A 432 -2.60 -2.00 -10.75
N TYR A 433 -3.85 -1.79 -10.37
CA TYR A 433 -4.94 -2.75 -10.44
C TYR A 433 -6.03 -2.21 -11.37
N CYS A 434 -6.62 -3.09 -12.18
CA CYS A 434 -7.67 -2.73 -13.12
C CYS A 434 -8.90 -3.62 -12.95
N ASP A 435 -10.07 -3.06 -13.22
CA ASP A 435 -11.32 -3.81 -13.17
C ASP A 435 -12.44 -3.20 -14.03
N LEU A 436 -13.49 -3.99 -14.32
CA LEU A 436 -14.72 -3.54 -14.98
C LEU A 436 -15.71 -2.94 -13.98
N ALA A 437 -15.53 -3.21 -12.69
CA ALA A 437 -16.34 -2.69 -11.60
C ALA A 437 -15.49 -2.43 -10.34
N VAL A 438 -16.06 -1.73 -9.37
CA VAL A 438 -15.48 -1.61 -8.03
C VAL A 438 -16.18 -2.62 -7.13
N ASN A 439 -15.44 -3.26 -6.23
CA ASN A 439 -16.01 -4.19 -5.25
C ASN A 439 -17.09 -3.46 -4.41
N PRO A 440 -18.36 -3.92 -4.39
CA PRO A 440 -19.44 -3.23 -3.68
C PRO A 440 -19.27 -3.24 -2.15
N THR A 441 -18.37 -4.06 -1.60
CA THR A 441 -18.06 -4.06 -0.17
C THR A 441 -16.87 -3.17 0.19
N ALA A 442 -16.23 -2.53 -0.80
CA ALA A 442 -15.14 -1.60 -0.55
C ALA A 442 -15.66 -0.34 0.16
N GLU A 443 -15.03 0.01 1.28
CA GLU A 443 -15.29 1.25 2.00
C GLU A 443 -14.35 2.33 1.47
N PHE A 444 -14.93 3.45 1.05
CA PHE A 444 -14.19 4.59 0.52
C PHE A 444 -14.11 5.71 1.56
N TYR A 445 -12.90 6.17 1.83
CA TYR A 445 -12.64 7.32 2.68
C TYR A 445 -12.57 8.60 1.83
N ALA A 446 -13.23 9.66 2.30
CA ALA A 446 -13.26 10.94 1.62
C ALA A 446 -12.01 11.78 1.95
N GLY A 447 -11.26 12.12 0.91
CA GLY A 447 -10.08 12.97 1.02
C GLY A 447 -8.89 12.28 1.69
N ILE A 448 -7.69 12.66 1.25
CA ILE A 448 -6.44 12.14 1.77
C ILE A 448 -6.11 12.92 3.06
N ASN A 449 -6.45 12.34 4.21
CA ASN A 449 -5.79 12.64 5.48
C ASN A 449 -4.73 11.54 5.72
N LEU A 450 -3.66 11.83 6.46
CA LEU A 450 -2.65 10.85 6.93
C LEU A 450 -3.28 9.61 7.61
N THR A 451 -4.56 9.68 7.98
CA THR A 451 -5.35 8.59 8.56
C THR A 451 -6.13 7.72 7.55
N SER A 452 -6.14 8.04 6.25
CA SER A 452 -6.92 7.32 5.21
C SER A 452 -6.23 6.08 4.63
N GLY A 453 -4.94 5.88 4.92
CA GLY A 453 -4.17 4.72 4.45
C GLY A 453 -3.59 4.82 3.03
N CYS A 454 -4.10 5.71 2.16
CA CYS A 454 -3.51 5.99 0.84
C CYS A 454 -2.43 7.08 0.90
N THR A 455 -1.30 6.78 1.52
CA THR A 455 -0.25 7.76 1.87
C THR A 455 1.06 7.60 1.10
N MET A 456 1.20 6.57 0.26
CA MET A 456 2.45 6.30 -0.45
C MET A 456 2.53 7.11 -1.75
N THR A 457 3.67 7.76 -1.99
CA THR A 457 3.91 8.53 -3.21
C THR A 457 4.10 7.63 -4.43
N CYS A 458 3.69 8.11 -5.59
CA CYS A 458 3.97 7.47 -6.86
C CYS A 458 5.44 7.72 -7.26
N PRO A 459 6.25 6.70 -7.59
CA PRO A 459 7.66 6.89 -7.96
C PRO A 459 7.84 7.55 -9.34
N GLY A 460 6.86 7.43 -10.24
CA GLY A 460 6.84 8.10 -11.53
C GLY A 460 6.35 9.56 -11.49
N ASN A 461 5.61 9.92 -10.43
CA ASN A 461 5.20 11.30 -10.17
C ASN A 461 5.04 11.53 -8.66
N ARG A 462 6.07 12.08 -8.01
CA ARG A 462 6.07 12.24 -6.55
C ARG A 462 5.05 13.26 -6.01
N ALA A 463 4.39 14.02 -6.89
CA ALA A 463 3.25 14.88 -6.55
C ALA A 463 1.93 14.10 -6.36
N GLU A 464 1.90 12.82 -6.70
CA GLU A 464 0.74 11.94 -6.62
C GLU A 464 0.87 10.88 -5.54
N LEU A 465 -0.29 10.39 -5.08
CA LEU A 465 -0.36 9.30 -4.11
C LEU A 465 -0.85 8.02 -4.78
N CYS A 466 -0.01 6.99 -4.71
CA CYS A 466 -0.20 5.66 -5.26
C CYS A 466 -0.67 4.67 -4.20
N GLY A 467 -1.78 5.01 -3.54
CA GLY A 467 -2.41 4.18 -2.50
C GLY A 467 -1.53 4.04 -1.26
N GLY A 468 -1.63 2.89 -0.58
CA GLY A 468 -0.78 2.54 0.55
C GLY A 468 -1.01 1.08 0.97
N PRO A 469 -0.45 0.63 2.10
CA PRO A 469 -0.61 -0.74 2.54
C PRO A 469 -2.09 -1.06 2.78
N ASN A 470 -2.65 -2.01 2.01
CA ASN A 470 -4.08 -2.39 2.06
C ASN A 470 -5.04 -1.24 1.72
N HIS A 471 -4.63 -0.28 0.88
CA HIS A 471 -5.45 0.86 0.51
C HIS A 471 -5.18 1.28 -0.94
N VAL A 472 -6.22 1.34 -1.77
CA VAL A 472 -6.10 1.64 -3.20
C VAL A 472 -6.79 2.97 -3.54
N ASN A 473 -6.08 3.88 -4.20
CA ASN A 473 -6.70 5.07 -4.79
C ASN A 473 -7.38 4.68 -6.09
N VAL A 474 -8.70 4.85 -6.20
CA VAL A 474 -9.49 4.34 -7.33
C VAL A 474 -9.95 5.47 -8.25
N PHE A 475 -9.90 5.22 -9.55
CA PHE A 475 -10.32 6.13 -10.61
C PHE A 475 -11.29 5.43 -11.57
N ASN A 476 -12.23 6.21 -12.09
CA ASN A 476 -13.25 5.78 -13.05
C ASN A 476 -13.06 6.51 -14.38
N ASN A 477 -12.86 5.77 -15.47
CA ASN A 477 -12.89 6.33 -16.80
C ASN A 477 -14.34 6.63 -17.25
N THR A 478 -14.62 7.91 -17.46
CA THR A 478 -15.92 8.47 -17.86
C THR A 478 -15.98 8.88 -19.33
N ASP A 479 -15.00 8.47 -20.14
CA ASP A 479 -14.98 8.76 -21.57
C ASP A 479 -16.21 8.13 -22.25
N PRO A 480 -17.08 8.92 -22.91
CA PRO A 480 -18.25 8.40 -23.59
C PRO A 480 -17.91 7.48 -24.77
N GLN A 481 -16.67 7.53 -25.30
CA GLN A 481 -16.20 6.67 -26.38
C GLN A 481 -15.51 5.39 -25.88
N PHE A 482 -15.31 5.24 -24.57
CA PHE A 482 -14.66 4.06 -24.02
C PHE A 482 -15.52 2.81 -24.17
N VAL A 483 -14.97 1.78 -24.81
CA VAL A 483 -15.61 0.47 -24.98
C VAL A 483 -14.96 -0.52 -24.00
N PRO A 484 -15.68 -0.98 -22.95
CA PRO A 484 -15.15 -1.95 -22.01
C PRO A 484 -14.90 -3.31 -22.66
N THR A 485 -13.88 -4.03 -22.20
CA THR A 485 -13.67 -5.44 -22.55
C THR A 485 -14.85 -6.30 -22.10
N ASN A 486 -15.10 -7.40 -22.80
CA ASN A 486 -16.06 -8.43 -22.38
C ASN A 486 -15.41 -9.53 -21.50
N ASN A 487 -14.10 -9.41 -21.22
CA ASN A 487 -13.40 -10.35 -20.35
C ASN A 487 -13.72 -10.07 -18.88
N THR A 488 -14.63 -10.87 -18.32
CA THR A 488 -15.02 -10.78 -16.91
C THR A 488 -14.14 -11.62 -15.98
N ALA A 489 -13.11 -12.31 -16.48
CA ALA A 489 -12.25 -13.16 -15.64
C ALA A 489 -11.64 -12.37 -14.48
N ASN A 490 -11.74 -12.90 -13.27
CA ASN A 490 -11.28 -12.31 -12.01
C ASN A 490 -11.85 -10.92 -11.67
N SER A 491 -12.72 -10.36 -12.51
CA SER A 491 -13.31 -9.04 -12.30
C SER A 491 -14.37 -9.08 -11.22
N VAL A 492 -14.37 -8.07 -10.34
CA VAL A 492 -15.41 -7.90 -9.34
C VAL A 492 -16.78 -7.61 -9.96
N ILE A 493 -16.86 -7.34 -11.27
CA ILE A 493 -18.14 -7.23 -11.97
C ILE A 493 -18.94 -8.52 -11.89
N GLN A 494 -18.28 -9.68 -11.71
CA GLN A 494 -18.94 -10.95 -11.44
C GLN A 494 -19.84 -10.89 -10.18
N LEU A 495 -19.56 -9.99 -9.24
CA LEU A 495 -20.39 -9.72 -8.06
C LEU A 495 -21.63 -8.87 -8.37
N LEU A 496 -21.55 -8.03 -9.41
CA LEU A 496 -22.57 -7.06 -9.81
C LEU A 496 -23.47 -7.60 -10.94
N THR A 497 -22.99 -8.57 -11.73
CA THR A 497 -23.79 -9.42 -12.61
C THR A 497 -24.58 -10.45 -11.77
N PRO A 498 -25.80 -10.81 -12.18
CA PRO A 498 -26.80 -11.35 -11.27
C PRO A 498 -26.31 -12.63 -10.60
N LEU A 499 -26.43 -12.67 -9.27
CA LEU A 499 -26.49 -13.92 -8.50
C LEU A 499 -27.30 -14.92 -9.32
N LYS A 500 -26.77 -16.13 -9.55
CA LYS A 500 -27.68 -17.25 -9.81
C LYS A 500 -28.69 -17.20 -8.67
N ALA A 501 -29.98 -17.11 -9.00
CA ALA A 501 -31.01 -17.06 -7.99
C ALA A 501 -30.79 -18.23 -7.03
N PHE A 502 -30.78 -17.95 -5.72
CA PHE A 502 -30.67 -19.02 -4.72
C PHE A 502 -31.65 -20.12 -5.08
N ALA A 503 -31.13 -21.35 -5.15
CA ALA A 503 -31.92 -22.51 -5.55
C ALA A 503 -33.22 -22.59 -4.73
N SER A 504 -34.29 -23.11 -5.32
CA SER A 504 -35.63 -23.11 -4.71
C SER A 504 -35.69 -23.85 -3.37
N ASN A 505 -34.71 -24.70 -3.10
CA ASN A 505 -34.51 -25.47 -1.87
C ASN A 505 -33.61 -24.78 -0.82
N TYR A 506 -33.18 -23.53 -1.05
CA TYR A 506 -32.45 -22.74 -0.07
C TYR A 506 -33.32 -22.45 1.16
N ILE A 507 -32.77 -22.70 2.34
CA ILE A 507 -33.45 -22.51 3.62
C ILE A 507 -33.07 -21.16 4.24
N GLY A 508 -31.78 -20.84 4.26
CA GLY A 508 -31.28 -19.62 4.87
C GLY A 508 -29.82 -19.70 5.30
N CYS A 509 -29.31 -18.60 5.85
CA CYS A 509 -27.99 -18.52 6.44
C CYS A 509 -28.07 -18.96 7.91
N ALA A 510 -27.33 -19.99 8.29
CA ALA A 510 -27.35 -20.57 9.63
C ALA A 510 -26.07 -20.23 10.42
N SER A 511 -26.21 -20.03 11.73
CA SER A 511 -25.08 -20.02 12.65
C SER A 511 -24.54 -21.44 12.88
N GLU A 512 -23.29 -21.54 13.32
CA GLU A 512 -22.77 -22.80 13.86
C GLU A 512 -23.51 -23.27 15.13
N GLY A 513 -23.35 -24.55 15.47
CA GLY A 513 -23.93 -25.16 16.66
C GLY A 513 -23.14 -24.85 17.94
N GLN A 514 -23.74 -25.09 19.10
CA GLN A 514 -23.05 -24.87 20.38
C GLN A 514 -21.92 -25.88 20.55
N GLY A 515 -20.67 -25.41 20.39
CA GLY A 515 -19.48 -26.26 20.51
C GLY A 515 -19.23 -27.22 19.35
N GLY A 516 -19.85 -26.99 18.18
CA GLY A 516 -19.69 -27.85 17.02
C GLY A 516 -20.39 -27.36 15.75
N ARG A 517 -20.41 -28.20 14.71
CA ARG A 517 -20.97 -27.86 13.40
C ARG A 517 -22.50 -27.82 13.38
N ALA A 518 -23.07 -26.90 12.61
CA ALA A 518 -24.51 -26.75 12.37
C ALA A 518 -25.12 -27.99 11.71
N LEU A 519 -24.38 -28.62 10.79
CA LEU A 519 -24.71 -29.91 10.21
C LEU A 519 -23.63 -30.92 10.60
N ASN A 520 -24.02 -31.95 11.35
CA ASN A 520 -23.11 -32.87 12.04
C ASN A 520 -22.94 -34.24 11.34
N GLY A 521 -23.29 -34.33 10.06
CA GLY A 521 -23.03 -35.50 9.21
C GLY A 521 -21.62 -35.48 8.62
N THR A 522 -21.48 -35.94 7.38
CA THR A 522 -20.20 -35.91 6.67
C THR A 522 -19.82 -34.50 6.18
N SER A 523 -18.54 -34.29 5.90
CA SER A 523 -18.03 -33.04 5.31
C SER A 523 -17.06 -33.30 4.17
N THR A 524 -16.93 -32.34 3.24
CA THR A 524 -15.99 -32.41 2.11
C THR A 524 -15.51 -31.00 1.77
N TYR A 525 -14.26 -30.89 1.30
CA TYR A 525 -13.61 -29.63 0.95
C TYR A 525 -13.14 -29.69 -0.49
N SER A 526 -13.37 -28.64 -1.27
CA SER A 526 -12.95 -28.57 -2.68
C SER A 526 -12.63 -27.15 -3.11
N THR A 527 -11.48 -26.95 -3.76
CA THR A 527 -11.12 -25.67 -4.37
C THR A 527 -12.01 -25.31 -5.57
N SER A 528 -12.83 -26.25 -6.05
CA SER A 528 -13.83 -26.03 -7.10
C SER A 528 -15.25 -26.30 -6.58
N MET A 529 -15.53 -25.98 -5.30
CA MET A 529 -16.83 -26.21 -4.67
C MET A 529 -17.94 -25.36 -5.32
N THR A 530 -19.07 -25.98 -5.59
CA THR A 530 -20.34 -25.38 -6.07
C THR A 530 -21.50 -25.92 -5.23
N ILE A 531 -22.66 -25.27 -5.29
CA ILE A 531 -23.88 -25.75 -4.62
C ILE A 531 -24.22 -27.17 -5.09
N GLU A 532 -24.11 -27.45 -6.39
CA GLU A 532 -24.43 -28.75 -6.99
C GLU A 532 -23.47 -29.84 -6.51
N THR A 533 -22.17 -29.54 -6.46
CA THR A 533 -21.18 -30.53 -5.98
C THR A 533 -21.41 -30.88 -4.51
N CYS A 534 -21.79 -29.92 -3.68
CA CYS A 534 -22.12 -30.19 -2.27
C CYS A 534 -23.43 -30.99 -2.14
N ALA A 535 -24.47 -30.61 -2.90
CA ALA A 535 -25.73 -31.34 -2.92
C ALA A 535 -25.55 -32.83 -3.30
N ALA A 536 -24.70 -33.09 -4.30
CA ALA A 536 -24.35 -34.44 -4.73
C ALA A 536 -23.58 -35.22 -3.66
N ALA A 537 -22.59 -34.59 -3.02
CA ALA A 537 -21.84 -35.20 -1.92
C ALA A 537 -22.75 -35.55 -0.72
N CYS A 538 -23.79 -34.75 -0.49
CA CYS A 538 -24.74 -34.92 0.60
C CYS A 538 -26.01 -35.71 0.23
N ALA A 539 -26.05 -36.44 -0.90
CA ALA A 539 -27.27 -37.11 -1.39
C ALA A 539 -27.94 -38.07 -0.38
N ALA A 540 -27.19 -38.56 0.62
CA ALA A 540 -27.70 -39.43 1.70
C ALA A 540 -28.28 -38.66 2.91
N TYR A 541 -28.29 -37.33 2.90
CA TYR A 541 -28.69 -36.47 4.01
C TYR A 541 -29.81 -35.50 3.62
N GLN A 542 -30.71 -35.17 4.55
CA GLN A 542 -31.84 -34.26 4.31
C GLN A 542 -31.41 -32.83 4.00
N TYR A 543 -30.26 -32.41 4.50
CA TYR A 543 -29.73 -31.06 4.36
C TYR A 543 -28.26 -31.11 3.95
N TYR A 544 -27.88 -30.08 3.21
CA TYR A 544 -26.50 -29.76 2.95
C TYR A 544 -26.27 -28.26 3.19
N GLY A 545 -25.07 -27.90 3.60
CA GLY A 545 -24.69 -26.56 3.96
C GLY A 545 -23.29 -26.25 3.45
N LEU A 546 -23.11 -25.05 2.94
CA LEU A 546 -21.82 -24.60 2.42
C LEU A 546 -21.26 -23.50 3.32
N GLU A 547 -19.98 -23.58 3.63
CA GLU A 547 -19.26 -22.64 4.49
C GLU A 547 -17.94 -22.23 3.82
N TYR A 548 -17.48 -21.02 4.14
CA TYR A 548 -16.13 -20.56 3.84
C TYR A 548 -15.68 -20.78 2.38
N SER A 549 -16.59 -20.58 1.43
CA SER A 549 -16.38 -20.72 -0.03
C SER A 549 -16.15 -22.14 -0.55
N ASN A 550 -15.42 -22.98 0.19
CA ASN A 550 -14.91 -24.26 -0.30
C ASN A 550 -15.33 -25.48 0.54
N GLN A 551 -16.12 -25.28 1.60
CA GLN A 551 -16.48 -26.34 2.56
C GLN A 551 -17.94 -26.75 2.35
N CYS A 552 -18.19 -28.04 2.45
CA CYS A 552 -19.50 -28.66 2.34
C CYS A 552 -19.76 -29.55 3.57
N PHE A 553 -20.94 -29.40 4.18
CA PHE A 553 -21.37 -30.13 5.35
C PHE A 553 -22.75 -30.73 5.11
N CYS A 554 -22.96 -31.97 5.54
CA CYS A 554 -24.23 -32.69 5.37
C CYS A 554 -24.89 -32.94 6.73
N GLY A 555 -26.21 -33.03 6.79
CA GLY A 555 -26.90 -33.35 8.04
C GLY A 555 -28.38 -33.67 7.86
N ASN A 556 -28.99 -34.32 8.86
CA ASN A 556 -30.42 -34.62 8.86
C ASN A 556 -31.25 -33.65 9.69
N ALA A 557 -30.61 -32.75 10.42
CA ALA A 557 -31.21 -31.64 11.15
C ALA A 557 -30.10 -30.61 11.46
N LEU A 558 -30.50 -29.39 11.84
CA LEU A 558 -29.57 -28.45 12.47
C LEU A 558 -29.23 -28.93 13.88
N ALA A 559 -27.95 -28.85 14.24
CA ALA A 559 -27.46 -29.21 15.56
C ALA A 559 -27.98 -28.25 16.65
N SER A 560 -27.96 -28.71 17.90
CA SER A 560 -28.38 -27.89 19.06
C SER A 560 -27.60 -26.57 19.12
N GLY A 561 -28.31 -25.46 19.26
CA GLY A 561 -27.73 -24.11 19.31
C GLY A 561 -27.48 -23.46 17.94
N SER A 562 -27.64 -24.17 16.83
CA SER A 562 -27.63 -23.57 15.49
C SER A 562 -29.01 -22.98 15.17
N THR A 563 -29.04 -21.80 14.55
CA THR A 563 -30.27 -21.10 14.15
C THR A 563 -30.14 -20.49 12.77
N ILE A 564 -31.27 -20.37 12.04
CA ILE A 564 -31.33 -19.59 10.79
C ILE A 564 -31.37 -18.11 11.15
N LEU A 565 -30.32 -17.37 10.77
CA LEU A 565 -30.17 -15.94 11.05
C LEU A 565 -30.97 -15.08 10.05
N ASP A 566 -31.00 -15.49 8.79
CA ASP A 566 -31.83 -14.86 7.75
C ASP A 566 -32.15 -15.82 6.60
N THR A 567 -33.20 -15.50 5.85
CA THR A 567 -33.63 -16.22 4.65
C THR A 567 -33.43 -15.40 3.37
N LYS A 568 -32.60 -14.35 3.44
CA LYS A 568 -32.47 -13.35 2.38
C LYS A 568 -31.75 -13.96 1.19
N LYS A 569 -32.29 -13.70 0.00
CA LYS A 569 -31.73 -14.17 -1.28
C LYS A 569 -30.94 -13.09 -2.02
N ASN A 570 -30.51 -12.06 -1.30
CA ASN A 570 -29.68 -10.98 -1.79
C ASN A 570 -28.43 -10.90 -0.92
N VAL A 571 -27.27 -11.13 -1.55
CA VAL A 571 -25.95 -11.16 -0.91
C VAL A 571 -25.63 -9.87 -0.15
N LEU A 572 -26.14 -8.72 -0.60
CA LEU A 572 -25.91 -7.42 0.05
C LEU A 572 -26.66 -7.27 1.37
N THR A 573 -27.58 -8.19 1.67
CA THR A 573 -28.45 -8.11 2.84
C THR A 573 -28.41 -9.37 3.71
N SER A 574 -27.88 -10.48 3.20
CA SER A 574 -27.73 -11.75 3.92
C SER A 574 -26.43 -11.77 4.73
N HIS A 575 -26.38 -12.56 5.80
CA HIS A 575 -25.14 -12.80 6.55
C HIS A 575 -24.21 -13.79 5.84
N CYS A 576 -24.73 -14.61 4.93
CA CYS A 576 -23.94 -15.52 4.11
C CYS A 576 -23.58 -14.80 2.81
N THR A 577 -22.34 -14.36 2.74
CA THR A 577 -21.86 -13.46 1.68
C THR A 577 -20.70 -14.04 0.86
N MET A 578 -20.09 -15.14 1.30
CA MET A 578 -18.95 -15.75 0.61
C MET A 578 -19.42 -16.50 -0.64
N ARG A 579 -18.67 -16.33 -1.72
CA ARG A 579 -18.92 -16.99 -3.00
C ARG A 579 -18.36 -18.39 -3.02
N CYS A 580 -18.96 -19.26 -3.82
CA CYS A 580 -18.46 -20.62 -4.00
C CYS A 580 -17.14 -20.63 -4.79
N ALA A 581 -16.16 -21.43 -4.35
CA ALA A 581 -14.82 -21.46 -4.94
C ALA A 581 -14.82 -21.94 -6.42
N GLY A 582 -15.78 -22.78 -6.79
CA GLY A 582 -15.95 -23.33 -8.14
C GLY A 582 -16.98 -22.60 -9.00
N ASP A 583 -17.82 -21.74 -8.43
CA ASP A 583 -18.78 -20.90 -9.15
C ASP A 583 -19.07 -19.61 -8.38
N PHE A 584 -18.45 -18.51 -8.80
CA PHE A 584 -18.59 -17.22 -8.12
C PHE A 584 -19.99 -16.59 -8.25
N GLY A 585 -20.85 -17.12 -9.13
CA GLY A 585 -22.26 -16.73 -9.23
C GLY A 585 -23.11 -17.25 -8.06
N GLU A 586 -22.59 -18.21 -7.29
CA GLU A 586 -23.28 -18.88 -6.18
C GLU A 586 -22.75 -18.43 -4.80
N VAL A 587 -23.53 -18.67 -3.75
CA VAL A 587 -23.21 -18.29 -2.36
C VAL A 587 -22.99 -19.55 -1.51
N CYS A 588 -21.81 -19.61 -0.90
CA CYS A 588 -21.27 -20.73 -0.12
C CYS A 588 -20.92 -20.31 1.31
N GLY A 589 -21.90 -19.76 2.03
CA GLY A 589 -21.79 -19.42 3.44
C GLY A 589 -21.05 -18.12 3.72
N ALA A 590 -20.42 -18.04 4.89
CA ALA A 590 -19.44 -17.05 5.32
C ALA A 590 -18.55 -17.66 6.43
N GLY A 591 -17.67 -16.89 7.07
CA GLY A 591 -16.90 -17.38 8.22
C GLY A 591 -17.81 -17.76 9.39
N ASN A 592 -17.83 -19.05 9.78
CA ASN A 592 -18.70 -19.63 10.82
C ASN A 592 -20.21 -19.52 10.50
N LEU A 593 -20.58 -19.41 9.23
CA LEU A 593 -21.96 -19.27 8.78
C LEU A 593 -22.22 -20.14 7.56
N LEU A 594 -23.29 -20.94 7.60
CA LEU A 594 -23.60 -21.92 6.56
C LEU A 594 -24.77 -21.45 5.69
N SER A 595 -24.60 -21.45 4.37
CA SER A 595 -25.74 -21.40 3.45
C SER A 595 -26.40 -22.77 3.40
N VAL A 596 -27.57 -22.93 4.04
CA VAL A 596 -28.24 -24.22 4.22
C VAL A 596 -29.32 -24.45 3.16
N TYR A 597 -29.36 -25.67 2.63
CA TYR A 597 -30.29 -26.12 1.60
C TYR A 597 -30.93 -27.45 1.97
N LYS A 598 -32.18 -27.67 1.55
CA LYS A 598 -32.82 -28.98 1.61
C LYS A 598 -32.33 -29.85 0.46
N ASN A 599 -31.87 -31.07 0.72
CA ASN A 599 -31.45 -31.96 -0.35
C ASN A 599 -32.67 -32.58 -1.05
N LEU A 600 -32.89 -32.23 -2.32
CA LEU A 600 -33.99 -32.76 -3.11
C LEU A 600 -33.76 -34.20 -3.57
N ALA A 601 -32.51 -34.67 -3.60
CA ALA A 601 -32.16 -36.05 -3.93
C ALA A 601 -32.28 -36.99 -2.72
N TYR A 602 -32.48 -36.47 -1.51
CA TYR A 602 -32.64 -37.29 -0.32
C TYR A 602 -33.93 -38.10 -0.38
N GLN A 603 -33.78 -39.40 -0.18
CA GLN A 603 -34.88 -40.33 0.01
C GLN A 603 -34.77 -40.91 1.42
N PRO A 604 -35.82 -40.82 2.27
CA PRO A 604 -35.77 -41.39 3.60
C PRO A 604 -35.67 -42.91 3.50
N VAL A 605 -34.88 -43.51 4.38
CA VAL A 605 -34.88 -44.96 4.55
C VAL A 605 -36.18 -45.33 5.26
N ILE A 606 -36.94 -46.25 4.67
CA ILE A 606 -38.24 -46.67 5.19
C ILE A 606 -38.24 -48.14 5.59
N ILE A 607 -39.24 -48.53 6.37
CA ILE A 607 -39.70 -49.90 6.44
C ILE A 607 -40.93 -49.97 5.52
N PRO A 608 -40.87 -50.67 4.37
CA PRO A 608 -42.00 -50.79 3.48
C PRO A 608 -43.25 -51.29 4.22
N ALA A 609 -44.39 -50.64 4.02
CA ALA A 609 -45.65 -51.11 4.61
C ALA A 609 -46.10 -52.45 3.99
N VAL A 610 -45.71 -52.69 2.74
CA VAL A 610 -46.03 -53.88 1.95
C VAL A 610 -44.79 -54.29 1.17
N ALA A 611 -44.52 -55.59 1.15
CA ALA A 611 -43.48 -56.21 0.32
C ALA A 611 -44.09 -57.41 -0.41
N GLY A 612 -44.31 -57.27 -1.72
CA GLY A 612 -45.06 -58.24 -2.52
C GLY A 612 -46.49 -58.43 -2.00
N ILE A 613 -46.80 -59.62 -1.48
CA ILE A 613 -48.12 -59.96 -0.91
C ILE A 613 -48.15 -59.88 0.63
N TYR A 614 -47.06 -59.49 1.27
CA TYR A 614 -46.92 -59.46 2.72
C TYR A 614 -47.02 -58.02 3.25
N THR A 615 -47.75 -57.82 4.34
CA THR A 615 -47.92 -56.54 5.03
C THR A 615 -47.07 -56.50 6.29
N GLN A 616 -46.41 -55.39 6.55
CA GLN A 616 -45.54 -55.19 7.71
C GLN A 616 -46.32 -55.31 9.02
N GLN A 617 -45.77 -56.03 10.00
CA GLN A 617 -46.42 -56.31 11.29
C GLN A 617 -45.68 -55.72 12.50
N GLY A 618 -44.49 -55.16 12.30
CA GLY A 618 -43.59 -54.71 13.37
C GLY A 618 -42.25 -55.44 13.33
N CYS A 619 -41.54 -55.38 14.44
CA CYS A 619 -40.30 -56.11 14.63
C CYS A 619 -40.47 -57.19 15.70
N VAL A 620 -39.75 -58.29 15.56
CA VAL A 620 -39.76 -59.41 16.49
C VAL A 620 -38.33 -59.67 16.94
N THR A 621 -38.09 -59.71 18.25
CA THR A 621 -36.78 -60.14 18.76
C THR A 621 -36.62 -61.63 18.54
N GLU A 622 -35.41 -62.05 18.21
CA GLU A 622 -35.07 -63.48 18.21
C GLU A 622 -35.25 -64.08 19.61
N GLY A 623 -35.59 -65.37 19.67
CA GLY A 623 -35.78 -66.08 20.93
C GLY A 623 -34.45 -66.43 21.61
N SER A 624 -34.47 -66.59 22.94
CA SER A 624 -33.30 -67.02 23.71
C SER A 624 -32.89 -68.47 23.45
N SER A 625 -33.77 -69.28 22.85
CA SER A 625 -33.53 -70.69 22.53
C SER A 625 -33.68 -71.04 21.04
N GLY A 626 -33.83 -70.05 20.15
CA GLY A 626 -33.97 -70.29 18.70
C GLY A 626 -34.48 -69.08 17.91
N LYS A 627 -34.58 -69.25 16.59
CA LYS A 627 -35.07 -68.19 15.68
C LYS A 627 -36.59 -68.02 15.76
N ALA A 628 -37.09 -66.79 15.55
CA ALA A 628 -38.51 -66.47 15.54
C ALA A 628 -39.25 -67.09 14.33
N LEU A 629 -38.55 -67.23 13.21
CA LEU A 629 -38.97 -67.94 11.99
C LEU A 629 -37.90 -68.98 11.64
N SER A 630 -38.27 -70.26 11.56
CA SER A 630 -37.31 -71.37 11.40
C SER A 630 -37.58 -72.28 10.19
N GLY A 631 -38.68 -72.06 9.46
CA GLY A 631 -39.13 -72.90 8.34
C GLY A 631 -38.19 -72.89 7.12
N ALA A 632 -37.91 -71.73 6.52
CA ALA A 632 -36.94 -71.60 5.43
C ALA A 632 -36.08 -70.35 5.56
N PHE A 633 -34.88 -70.43 5.00
CA PHE A 633 -33.86 -69.40 5.10
C PHE A 633 -33.13 -69.21 3.77
N THR A 634 -32.79 -67.97 3.45
CA THR A 634 -31.82 -67.62 2.42
C THR A 634 -31.08 -66.33 2.80
N SER A 635 -29.89 -66.12 2.24
CA SER A 635 -29.16 -64.86 2.36
C SER A 635 -28.65 -64.41 0.99
N SER A 636 -28.60 -63.10 0.77
CA SER A 636 -28.22 -62.53 -0.53
C SER A 636 -27.59 -61.16 -0.35
N ASN A 637 -26.54 -60.88 -1.13
CA ASN A 637 -25.97 -59.52 -1.23
C ASN A 637 -26.89 -58.56 -1.99
N SER A 638 -27.96 -59.06 -2.61
CA SER A 638 -29.01 -58.27 -3.27
C SER A 638 -30.33 -58.33 -2.51
N MET A 639 -30.30 -58.58 -1.19
CA MET A 639 -31.50 -58.69 -0.37
C MET A 639 -32.31 -57.38 -0.37
N THR A 640 -33.60 -57.48 -0.67
CA THR A 640 -34.63 -56.43 -0.44
C THR A 640 -35.81 -57.08 0.26
N THR A 641 -36.76 -56.28 0.76
CA THR A 641 -37.98 -56.83 1.35
C THR A 641 -38.80 -57.63 0.30
N GLU A 642 -38.81 -57.21 -0.96
CA GLU A 642 -39.46 -57.91 -2.08
C GLU A 642 -38.72 -59.20 -2.48
N PHE A 643 -37.39 -59.21 -2.40
CA PHE A 643 -36.61 -60.44 -2.61
C PHE A 643 -37.04 -61.50 -1.59
N CYS A 644 -37.12 -61.11 -0.31
CA CYS A 644 -37.56 -62.01 0.75
C CYS A 644 -39.02 -62.44 0.56
N ALA A 645 -39.91 -61.52 0.17
CA ALA A 645 -41.30 -61.81 -0.15
C ALA A 645 -41.44 -62.83 -1.27
N ALA A 646 -40.68 -62.68 -2.36
CA ALA A 646 -40.69 -63.61 -3.48
C ALA A 646 -40.20 -65.01 -3.04
N PHE A 647 -39.13 -65.07 -2.26
CA PHE A 647 -38.60 -66.32 -1.71
C PHE A 647 -39.62 -67.02 -0.81
N CYS A 648 -40.16 -66.34 0.21
CA CYS A 648 -41.13 -66.94 1.13
C CYS A 648 -42.44 -67.32 0.45
N LYS A 649 -42.89 -66.53 -0.55
CA LYS A 649 -44.04 -66.87 -1.39
C LYS A 649 -43.80 -68.15 -2.19
N SER A 650 -42.60 -68.34 -2.77
CA SER A 650 -42.26 -69.56 -3.51
C SER A 650 -42.28 -70.82 -2.64
N LYS A 651 -42.03 -70.66 -1.33
CA LYS A 651 -42.08 -71.72 -0.32
C LYS A 651 -43.45 -71.87 0.34
N LYS A 652 -44.43 -71.05 -0.03
CA LYS A 652 -45.79 -71.03 0.52
C LYS A 652 -45.84 -70.77 2.04
N PHE A 653 -44.98 -69.87 2.54
CA PHE A 653 -44.98 -69.50 3.96
C PHE A 653 -45.81 -68.24 4.24
N LYS A 654 -46.52 -68.25 5.37
CA LYS A 654 -47.41 -67.17 5.80
C LYS A 654 -46.67 -65.93 6.33
N TYR A 655 -45.53 -66.14 6.97
CA TYR A 655 -44.67 -65.10 7.52
C TYR A 655 -43.35 -65.05 6.78
N MET A 656 -42.83 -63.84 6.66
CA MET A 656 -41.46 -63.59 6.28
C MET A 656 -40.84 -62.59 7.24
N GLY A 657 -39.53 -62.62 7.35
CA GLY A 657 -38.80 -61.56 8.01
C GLY A 657 -37.41 -61.37 7.45
N VAL A 658 -36.97 -60.12 7.46
CA VAL A 658 -35.63 -59.73 7.05
C VAL A 658 -34.79 -59.36 8.27
N GLU A 659 -33.57 -59.88 8.33
CA GLU A 659 -32.62 -59.67 9.41
C GLU A 659 -31.23 -59.36 8.85
N TYR A 660 -30.40 -58.71 9.67
CA TYR A 660 -28.98 -58.53 9.43
C TYR A 660 -28.61 -57.92 8.05
N GLY A 661 -29.52 -57.14 7.45
CA GLY A 661 -29.35 -56.49 6.15
C GLY A 661 -29.40 -57.42 4.92
N ARG A 662 -29.16 -58.72 5.09
CA ARG A 662 -28.96 -59.68 3.97
C ARG A 662 -29.71 -60.99 4.13
N GLU A 663 -30.36 -61.22 5.27
CA GLU A 663 -30.95 -62.50 5.65
C GLU A 663 -32.46 -62.44 5.52
N CYS A 664 -33.04 -63.53 5.02
CA CYS A 664 -34.47 -63.69 4.85
C CYS A 664 -34.90 -65.01 5.48
N TYR A 665 -35.88 -64.94 6.37
CA TYR A 665 -36.46 -66.05 7.10
C TYR A 665 -37.95 -66.16 6.78
N CYS A 666 -38.45 -67.39 6.68
CA CYS A 666 -39.84 -67.67 6.37
C CYS A 666 -40.40 -68.75 7.31
N ASP A 667 -41.68 -68.66 7.64
CA ASP A 667 -42.37 -69.72 8.39
C ASP A 667 -43.89 -69.63 8.23
N SER A 668 -44.62 -70.70 8.57
CA SER A 668 -46.08 -70.71 8.61
C SER A 668 -46.63 -70.21 9.95
N LYS A 669 -45.79 -70.23 10.99
CA LYS A 669 -46.08 -69.74 12.35
C LYS A 669 -44.87 -69.01 12.92
N ILE A 670 -45.10 -68.20 13.94
CA ILE A 670 -44.02 -67.55 14.70
C ILE A 670 -43.75 -68.42 15.93
N GLU A 671 -42.50 -68.83 16.14
CA GLU A 671 -42.12 -69.76 17.21
C GLU A 671 -42.02 -69.05 18.57
N THR A 672 -43.16 -68.68 19.14
CA THR A 672 -43.25 -67.93 20.41
C THR A 672 -42.66 -68.67 21.61
N GLN A 673 -42.55 -70.01 21.54
CA GLN A 673 -41.92 -70.84 22.58
C GLN A 673 -40.41 -70.61 22.70
N THR A 674 -39.79 -69.96 21.71
CA THR A 674 -38.37 -69.58 21.76
C THR A 674 -38.10 -68.35 22.63
N GLY A 675 -39.16 -67.66 23.09
CA GLY A 675 -39.05 -66.40 23.83
C GLY A 675 -39.07 -65.14 22.95
N ALA A 676 -39.38 -65.28 21.66
CA ALA A 676 -39.54 -64.17 20.72
C ALA A 676 -40.64 -63.18 21.15
N LYS A 677 -40.37 -61.87 21.06
CA LYS A 677 -41.29 -60.80 21.49
C LYS A 677 -41.56 -59.82 20.36
N PHE A 678 -42.84 -59.44 20.21
CA PHE A 678 -43.26 -58.42 19.27
C PHE A 678 -43.04 -57.01 19.82
N GLY A 679 -42.66 -56.09 18.94
CA GLY A 679 -42.51 -54.69 19.25
C GLY A 679 -42.57 -53.81 18.00
N THR A 680 -42.49 -52.50 18.22
CA THR A 680 -42.27 -51.54 17.14
C THR A 680 -40.84 -51.62 16.65
N CYS A 681 -40.63 -51.40 15.36
CA CYS A 681 -39.29 -51.32 14.81
C CYS A 681 -38.63 -49.99 15.20
N PRO A 682 -37.45 -49.99 15.83
CA PRO A 682 -36.73 -48.76 16.14
C PRO A 682 -36.16 -48.16 14.84
N LEU A 683 -36.71 -47.04 14.38
CA LEU A 683 -36.18 -46.35 13.20
C LEU A 683 -34.80 -45.73 13.49
N GLY A 684 -33.95 -45.61 12.47
CA GLY A 684 -32.64 -44.96 12.58
C GLY A 684 -31.46 -45.95 12.61
N SER A 685 -30.39 -45.61 13.33
CA SER A 685 -29.11 -46.35 13.34
C SER A 685 -29.17 -47.75 13.98
N GLN A 686 -30.32 -48.12 14.54
CA GLN A 686 -30.52 -49.41 15.20
C GLN A 686 -30.94 -50.52 14.22
N LEU A 687 -31.32 -50.17 13.00
CA LEU A 687 -31.63 -51.11 11.93
C LEU A 687 -30.58 -51.02 10.81
N LEU A 688 -30.22 -52.16 10.25
CA LEU A 688 -29.35 -52.26 9.09
C LEU A 688 -30.16 -52.05 7.80
N LEU A 689 -29.50 -51.45 6.81
CA LEU A 689 -30.05 -51.30 5.46
C LEU A 689 -30.08 -52.66 4.74
N CYS A 690 -31.06 -52.83 3.87
CA CYS A 690 -31.09 -53.97 2.95
C CYS A 690 -29.89 -53.90 1.98
N ALA A 691 -29.16 -55.00 1.83
CA ALA A 691 -27.97 -55.08 1.00
C ALA A 691 -28.26 -54.76 -0.48
N GLY A 692 -29.45 -55.11 -0.97
CA GLY A 692 -29.93 -54.83 -2.32
C GLY A 692 -30.72 -53.52 -2.47
N ASN A 693 -31.10 -52.85 -1.38
CA ASN A 693 -31.79 -51.56 -1.45
C ASN A 693 -31.44 -50.67 -0.24
N LYS A 694 -30.60 -49.65 -0.47
CA LYS A 694 -30.17 -48.70 0.56
C LYS A 694 -31.27 -47.78 1.11
N TYR A 695 -32.48 -47.82 0.54
CA TYR A 695 -33.64 -47.03 0.97
C TYR A 695 -34.63 -47.84 1.81
N GLU A 696 -34.32 -49.11 2.10
CA GLU A 696 -35.11 -49.98 2.96
C GLU A 696 -34.27 -50.48 4.14
N TYR A 697 -34.89 -50.62 5.29
CA TYR A 697 -34.30 -51.36 6.40
C TYR A 697 -34.56 -52.87 6.27
N CYS A 698 -33.61 -53.69 6.73
CA CYS A 698 -33.67 -55.16 6.75
C CYS A 698 -33.25 -55.73 8.11
N GLY A 699 -33.90 -55.28 9.17
CA GLY A 699 -33.66 -55.75 10.54
C GLY A 699 -32.28 -55.41 11.08
N THR A 700 -31.91 -56.02 12.19
CA THR A 700 -30.54 -56.03 12.74
C THR A 700 -30.30 -57.34 13.46
N GLY A 701 -29.09 -57.61 13.94
CA GLY A 701 -28.80 -58.85 14.66
C GLY A 701 -29.69 -59.01 15.90
N GLY A 702 -30.50 -60.06 15.93
CA GLY A 702 -31.45 -60.35 17.02
C GLY A 702 -32.80 -59.62 16.91
N LEU A 703 -33.05 -58.86 15.85
CA LEU A 703 -34.30 -58.14 15.62
C LEU A 703 -34.76 -58.26 14.17
N LEU A 704 -35.74 -59.13 13.97
CA LEU A 704 -36.35 -59.45 12.68
C LEU A 704 -37.44 -58.43 12.34
N GLN A 705 -37.40 -57.86 11.13
CA GLN A 705 -38.55 -57.11 10.62
C GLN A 705 -39.56 -58.08 10.03
N LEU A 706 -40.74 -58.17 10.62
CA LEU A 706 -41.73 -59.18 10.33
C LEU A 706 -42.82 -58.66 9.38
N TYR A 707 -43.17 -59.49 8.41
CA TYR A 707 -44.30 -59.28 7.51
C TYR A 707 -45.18 -60.53 7.44
N MET A 708 -46.48 -60.35 7.18
CA MET A 708 -47.47 -61.43 7.14
C MET A 708 -48.38 -61.28 5.93
N THR A 709 -48.81 -62.40 5.34
CA THR A 709 -49.84 -62.43 4.30
C THR A 709 -51.06 -63.25 4.72
N THR A 710 -52.24 -62.80 4.31
CA THR A 710 -53.49 -63.56 4.45
C THR A 710 -53.80 -64.40 3.20
N ASN A 711 -53.04 -64.22 2.12
CA ASN A 711 -53.24 -64.90 0.83
C ASN A 711 -52.68 -66.33 0.79
N ILE A 712 -51.96 -66.74 1.83
CA ILE A 712 -51.44 -68.09 2.01
C ILE A 712 -52.04 -68.63 3.30
N VAL A 713 -52.95 -69.59 3.18
CA VAL A 713 -53.53 -70.31 4.32
C VAL A 713 -52.60 -71.47 4.64
N ALA A 714 -52.24 -71.61 5.92
CA ALA A 714 -51.30 -72.62 6.42
C ALA A 714 -51.77 -74.05 6.17
#